data_AF-A0A9K3L1U6-F1
#
_entry.id   AF-A0A9K3L1U6-F1
#
_cell.length_a   1.000
_cell.length_b   1.000
_cell.length_c   1.000
_cell.angle_alpha   90.00
_cell.angle_beta   90.00
_cell.angle_gamma   90.00
#
_symmetry.space_group_name_H-M   'P 1'
#
loop_
_entity.id
_entity.type
_entity.pdbx_description
1 polymer ?
#
loop_
_entity_poly.entity_id
_entity_poly.type
_entity_poly.pdbx_seq_one_letter_code
_entity_poly.pdbx_strand_id
1 'polypeptide(L)'
;MMSSSCLHWSTVSSVSFTMFLLLQLSQLVSIDAFAPSRSPKSSSSLPYSTTALGLRVAYQGVPGAYSEKSTRELLGDNVIAIGRPDFESCFQAVASMEVDYACLPIENSLGGSIHENYDLMLRYDLTICAEHEFRVQHCVLAKEGVKLEDIKYAISHPQALAQCDNYLRGLGIRPIPTYDTAGSAKMIIENDLPDNCTPENTCAIASDLAGRTYGMNCLAKGVEDDDSNFTRFLLLGRKGVLQFLTQNVPAKTSVVFTLPNTAGALYKALACFSLRDIDFSKIESRPTSVSLLNYLKFRSQQKNNGSGKNKREELSVPRFRYCFYLDFLEGQLSSNSENALANLREFTDYVRILGSYPRGSRLVGPVATAVEELKTTVVDDPRDVSLLELPSDSDDGSTPLKIGILGFGSFGQFLAARMSQKHRVSCLDKLDKTVMARNLGVDFYPHFEMSNFLKDLDVVVLSVPMIDLEETVEMLPVDNLSGKLVVDVSPLNQHPKNILLQAFANHPDIDVLVTNPMFGPTPQRRGTVGVAASVINGSSGDVILSPSNAASLAEAANSLWEGRPIVYERARISNIQRCDRYLKIFEKARCQVVEMNSDQHDATTADAEFVTHMVGRLLDQDMLPPTPVMSKEYEALYDVAEMTSGDSFDFFFGMFKNNPRAKEHLSAMRENLASLERQLAAREAYLMAKDEMRKSDRQRLLAETRLLLQELARNGIAAETAEMKKSSPPQISSLDTSQNDSSSSSSIELQDSNP
;
A
#
# COMPACT_ATOMS: atom_id res chain seq x y z
N MET A 1 4.79 74.56 -14.50
CA MET A 1 5.41 73.37 -15.11
C MET A 1 5.35 72.23 -14.11
N MET A 2 4.62 71.18 -14.49
CA MET A 2 4.48 69.81 -13.95
C MET A 2 4.50 69.53 -12.43
N SER A 3 3.58 68.64 -12.09
CA SER A 3 2.94 68.39 -10.80
C SER A 3 3.52 67.23 -10.01
N SER A 4 3.24 67.29 -8.71
CA SER A 4 3.45 66.30 -7.65
C SER A 4 2.57 65.03 -7.76
N SER A 5 3.13 63.92 -7.26
CA SER A 5 2.58 62.90 -6.34
C SER A 5 1.07 62.53 -6.35
N CYS A 6 0.74 61.25 -6.58
CA CYS A 6 0.04 60.33 -5.63
C CYS A 6 -0.67 59.11 -6.28
N LEU A 7 -0.42 57.92 -5.71
CA LEU A 7 -1.33 56.82 -5.33
C LEU A 7 -2.22 56.05 -6.36
N HIS A 8 -1.90 54.75 -6.47
CA HIS A 8 -2.77 53.56 -6.28
C HIS A 8 -3.82 53.10 -7.32
N TRP A 9 -3.80 51.76 -7.52
CA TRP A 9 -4.82 50.83 -8.06
C TRP A 9 -4.94 50.64 -9.59
N SER A 10 -4.48 49.47 -10.09
CA SER A 10 -5.37 48.40 -10.60
C SER A 10 -4.59 47.21 -11.19
N THR A 11 -4.16 46.29 -10.34
CA THR A 11 -4.09 44.85 -10.63
C THR A 11 -5.51 44.30 -10.70
N VAL A 12 -6.04 43.94 -11.87
CA VAL A 12 -7.02 42.86 -12.16
C VAL A 12 -7.23 42.87 -13.68
N SER A 13 -6.53 42.06 -14.48
CA SER A 13 -7.05 41.65 -15.82
C SER A 13 -6.26 40.54 -16.55
N SER A 14 -5.31 39.83 -15.91
CA SER A 14 -4.58 38.75 -16.60
C SER A 14 -4.87 37.34 -16.08
N VAL A 15 -5.69 37.20 -15.03
CA VAL A 15 -6.00 35.90 -14.38
C VAL A 15 -7.40 35.39 -14.77
N SER A 16 -8.28 36.24 -15.31
CA SER A 16 -9.66 35.83 -15.63
C SER A 16 -9.84 35.15 -16.98
N PHE A 17 -8.86 35.17 -17.89
CA PHE A 17 -9.02 34.60 -19.24
C PHE A 17 -8.47 33.17 -19.37
N THR A 18 -7.42 32.83 -18.62
CA THR A 18 -6.93 31.45 -18.47
C THR A 18 -7.94 30.56 -17.74
N MET A 19 -8.71 31.13 -16.79
CA MET A 19 -9.77 30.41 -16.09
C MET A 19 -11.01 30.15 -16.97
N PHE A 20 -11.27 30.98 -17.98
CA PHE A 20 -12.44 30.86 -18.86
C PHE A 20 -12.26 29.78 -19.95
N LEU A 21 -11.02 29.48 -20.34
CA LEU A 21 -10.70 28.45 -21.34
C LEU A 21 -10.72 27.04 -20.73
N LEU A 22 -10.33 26.89 -19.46
CA LEU A 22 -10.42 25.62 -18.71
C LEU A 22 -11.87 25.22 -18.39
N LEU A 23 -12.76 26.21 -18.20
CA LEU A 23 -14.20 26.00 -17.98
C LEU A 23 -14.98 25.55 -19.23
N GLN A 24 -14.41 25.69 -20.43
CA GLN A 24 -15.04 25.20 -21.68
C GLN A 24 -14.63 23.76 -22.01
N LEU A 25 -13.54 23.23 -21.43
CA LEU A 25 -13.12 21.84 -21.61
C LEU A 25 -13.82 20.86 -20.66
N SER A 26 -14.43 21.35 -19.57
CA SER A 26 -15.21 20.53 -18.65
C SER A 26 -16.65 20.24 -19.11
N GLN A 27 -17.06 20.68 -20.31
CA GLN A 27 -18.42 20.49 -20.84
C GLN A 27 -18.53 19.44 -21.96
N LEU A 28 -17.48 18.65 -22.25
CA LEU A 28 -17.49 17.69 -23.37
C LEU A 28 -17.29 16.21 -23.01
N VAL A 29 -17.41 15.82 -21.74
CA VAL A 29 -17.50 14.38 -21.38
C VAL A 29 -18.76 14.13 -20.54
N SER A 30 -19.89 14.18 -21.24
CA SER A 30 -21.10 13.46 -20.84
C SER A 30 -21.30 12.33 -21.85
N ILE A 31 -20.90 11.12 -21.49
CA ILE A 31 -21.36 9.90 -22.17
C ILE A 31 -22.35 9.24 -21.23
N ASP A 32 -23.63 9.53 -21.46
CA ASP A 32 -24.75 8.70 -21.03
C ASP A 32 -24.87 7.52 -22.00
N ALA A 33 -24.72 6.27 -21.53
CA ALA A 33 -25.38 5.12 -22.13
C ALA A 33 -25.39 3.89 -21.18
N PHE A 34 -26.61 3.43 -20.88
CA PHE A 34 -27.00 2.15 -20.27
C PHE A 34 -26.86 1.94 -18.75
N ALA A 35 -27.82 2.52 -18.01
CA ALA A 35 -28.44 1.84 -16.87
C ALA A 35 -29.94 1.63 -17.16
N PRO A 36 -30.52 0.43 -16.94
CA PRO A 36 -31.95 0.23 -17.14
C PRO A 36 -32.75 0.88 -16.01
N SER A 37 -33.83 1.54 -16.42
CA SER A 37 -34.78 2.31 -15.62
C SER A 37 -35.40 1.53 -14.46
N ARG A 38 -35.43 2.11 -13.25
CA ARG A 38 -36.55 2.02 -12.31
C ARG A 38 -36.55 3.25 -11.38
N SER A 39 -37.68 3.94 -11.36
CA SER A 39 -37.96 5.23 -10.72
C SER A 39 -37.77 5.25 -9.19
N PRO A 40 -37.31 6.35 -8.58
CA PRO A 40 -37.33 6.52 -7.13
C PRO A 40 -38.71 7.03 -6.68
N LYS A 41 -39.39 6.27 -5.81
CA LYS A 41 -40.44 6.81 -4.96
C LYS A 41 -39.82 7.24 -3.63
N SER A 42 -40.24 8.43 -3.20
CA SER A 42 -39.85 9.14 -1.99
C SER A 42 -39.98 8.32 -0.71
N SER A 43 -39.16 8.72 0.28
CA SER A 43 -39.45 8.86 1.72
C SER A 43 -38.65 7.99 2.68
N SER A 44 -38.28 8.65 3.78
CA SER A 44 -37.62 8.18 5.00
C SER A 44 -36.10 7.96 4.92
N SER A 45 -35.40 8.95 5.47
CA SER A 45 -34.06 8.82 6.04
C SER A 45 -34.07 7.69 7.08
N LEU A 46 -33.59 6.51 6.68
CA LEU A 46 -33.19 5.45 7.61
C LEU A 46 -31.81 5.81 8.16
N PRO A 47 -31.59 5.72 9.48
CA PRO A 47 -30.25 5.86 10.04
C PRO A 47 -29.44 4.67 9.52
N TYR A 48 -28.31 4.94 8.88
CA TYR A 48 -27.35 3.87 8.60
C TYR A 48 -26.76 3.46 9.95
N SER A 49 -27.37 2.41 10.53
CA SER A 49 -26.85 1.74 11.71
C SER A 49 -25.54 1.08 11.30
N THR A 50 -24.44 1.77 11.58
CA THR A 50 -23.11 1.17 11.66
C THR A 50 -23.19 0.07 12.71
N THR A 51 -23.30 -1.18 12.30
CA THR A 51 -23.02 -2.30 13.19
C THR A 51 -21.55 -2.18 13.59
N ALA A 52 -21.32 -1.89 14.88
CA ALA A 52 -20.04 -1.55 15.47
C ALA A 52 -19.00 -2.67 15.27
N LEU A 53 -18.02 -2.46 14.39
CA LEU A 53 -16.79 -3.25 14.42
C LEU A 53 -15.88 -2.66 15.50
N GLY A 54 -15.57 -3.47 16.52
CA GLY A 54 -14.80 -3.03 17.69
C GLY A 54 -13.38 -2.55 17.36
N LEU A 55 -12.81 -1.71 18.24
CA LEU A 55 -11.43 -1.19 18.09
C LEU A 55 -10.42 -2.34 18.21
N ARG A 56 -9.62 -2.59 17.16
CA ARG A 56 -8.67 -3.71 17.08
C ARG A 56 -7.27 -3.29 17.48
N VAL A 57 -6.67 -4.00 18.43
CA VAL A 57 -5.38 -3.61 19.00
C VAL A 57 -4.45 -4.82 19.09
N ALA A 58 -3.31 -4.76 18.42
CA ALA A 58 -2.31 -5.82 18.51
C ALA A 58 -1.49 -5.71 19.79
N TYR A 59 -1.10 -6.85 20.34
CA TYR A 59 -0.10 -6.96 21.39
C TYR A 59 0.79 -8.18 21.12
N GLN A 60 2.03 -8.17 21.63
CA GLN A 60 2.90 -9.34 21.53
C GLN A 60 2.56 -10.32 22.66
N GLY A 61 2.33 -11.57 22.30
CA GLY A 61 2.03 -12.67 23.21
C GLY A 61 0.74 -13.43 22.88
N VAL A 62 0.38 -14.33 23.78
CA VAL A 62 -0.85 -15.15 23.72
C VAL A 62 -1.93 -14.60 24.68
N PRO A 63 -3.20 -15.03 24.55
CA PRO A 63 -4.26 -14.62 25.45
C PRO A 63 -3.90 -14.80 26.93
N GLY A 64 -4.12 -13.78 27.75
CA GLY A 64 -3.70 -13.73 29.15
C GLY A 64 -2.32 -13.09 29.39
N ALA A 65 -1.57 -12.73 28.34
CA ALA A 65 -0.28 -12.05 28.50
C ALA A 65 -0.45 -10.66 29.17
N TYR A 66 0.60 -10.18 29.82
CA TYR A 66 0.60 -8.84 30.42
C TYR A 66 0.35 -7.73 29.39
N SER A 67 0.81 -7.90 28.15
CA SER A 67 0.54 -6.96 27.06
C SER A 67 -0.95 -6.89 26.69
N GLU A 68 -1.69 -8.01 26.75
CA GLU A 68 -3.15 -8.00 26.57
C GLU A 68 -3.82 -7.25 27.72
N LYS A 69 -3.42 -7.58 28.95
CA LYS A 69 -4.00 -6.96 30.15
C LYS A 69 -3.76 -5.45 30.16
N SER A 70 -2.55 -5.00 29.83
CA SER A 70 -2.24 -3.57 29.66
C SER A 70 -3.08 -2.92 28.56
N THR A 71 -3.37 -3.62 27.46
CA THR A 71 -4.21 -3.11 26.37
C THR A 71 -5.63 -2.84 26.86
N ARG A 72 -6.21 -3.81 27.59
CA ARG A 72 -7.57 -3.71 28.15
C ARG A 72 -7.65 -2.66 29.26
N GLU A 73 -6.62 -2.53 30.09
CA GLU A 73 -6.57 -1.50 31.14
C GLU A 73 -6.52 -0.08 30.56
N LEU A 74 -5.77 0.12 29.46
CA LEU A 74 -5.67 1.41 28.79
C LEU A 74 -6.94 1.78 27.99
N LEU A 75 -7.52 0.82 27.25
CA LEU A 75 -8.55 1.11 26.25
C LEU A 75 -9.95 0.60 26.62
N GLY A 76 -10.08 -0.15 27.71
CA GLY A 76 -11.31 -0.81 28.15
C GLY A 76 -11.46 -2.25 27.62
N ASP A 77 -12.35 -3.02 28.24
CA ASP A 77 -12.53 -4.45 27.94
C ASP A 77 -13.22 -4.73 26.60
N ASN A 78 -13.90 -3.75 26.02
CA ASN A 78 -14.65 -3.88 24.77
C ASN A 78 -13.77 -3.83 23.50
N VAL A 79 -12.45 -3.69 23.65
CA VAL A 79 -11.51 -3.76 22.52
C VAL A 79 -11.30 -5.19 22.05
N ILE A 80 -11.01 -5.34 20.76
CA ILE A 80 -10.59 -6.60 20.16
C ILE A 80 -9.06 -6.66 20.26
N ALA A 81 -8.55 -7.21 21.37
CA ALA A 81 -7.12 -7.39 21.59
C ALA A 81 -6.62 -8.64 20.85
N ILE A 82 -5.66 -8.48 19.94
CA ILE A 82 -5.17 -9.55 19.06
C ILE A 82 -3.69 -9.85 19.35
N GLY A 83 -3.44 -11.05 19.87
CA GLY A 83 -2.08 -11.52 20.16
C GLY A 83 -1.28 -11.82 18.88
N ARG A 84 0.02 -11.50 18.91
CA ARG A 84 0.99 -11.75 17.85
C ARG A 84 2.22 -12.47 18.39
N PRO A 85 2.90 -13.29 17.57
CA PRO A 85 4.03 -14.09 18.03
C PRO A 85 5.22 -13.25 18.49
N ASP A 86 5.50 -12.14 17.81
CA ASP A 86 6.68 -11.30 18.05
C ASP A 86 6.33 -9.80 17.95
N PHE A 87 7.28 -8.93 18.32
CA PHE A 87 7.04 -7.49 18.27
C PHE A 87 6.90 -6.97 16.85
N GLU A 88 7.74 -7.44 15.91
CA GLU A 88 7.74 -6.96 14.53
C GLU A 88 6.39 -7.22 13.84
N SER A 89 5.76 -8.36 14.08
CA SER A 89 4.42 -8.69 13.60
C SER A 89 3.34 -7.76 14.18
N CYS A 90 3.49 -7.21 15.38
CA CYS A 90 2.61 -6.13 15.86
C CYS A 90 2.80 -4.83 15.07
N PHE A 91 4.05 -4.43 14.80
CA PHE A 91 4.34 -3.25 13.97
C PHE A 91 3.80 -3.43 12.55
N GLN A 92 4.00 -4.61 11.97
CA GLN A 92 3.48 -4.98 10.65
C GLN A 92 1.96 -4.93 10.65
N ALA A 93 1.27 -5.47 11.67
CA ALA A 93 -0.19 -5.46 11.75
C ALA A 93 -0.77 -4.03 11.77
N VAL A 94 -0.11 -3.08 12.44
CA VAL A 94 -0.53 -1.66 12.40
C VAL A 94 -0.21 -1.02 11.05
N ALA A 95 0.97 -1.30 10.50
CA ALA A 95 1.40 -0.76 9.21
C ALA A 95 0.54 -1.27 8.04
N SER A 96 0.14 -2.53 8.07
CA SER A 96 -0.73 -3.22 7.10
C SER A 96 -2.22 -2.93 7.30
N MET A 97 -2.58 -2.16 8.34
CA MET A 97 -3.97 -1.86 8.73
C MET A 97 -4.79 -3.09 9.15
N GLU A 98 -4.13 -4.20 9.48
CA GLU A 98 -4.77 -5.36 10.09
C GLU A 98 -5.37 -5.02 11.47
N VAL A 99 -4.71 -4.14 12.21
CA VAL A 99 -5.20 -3.58 13.48
C VAL A 99 -5.12 -2.05 13.45
N ASP A 100 -5.88 -1.39 14.32
CA ASP A 100 -5.92 0.07 14.40
C ASP A 100 -4.70 0.62 15.16
N TYR A 101 -4.32 -0.07 16.24
CA TYR A 101 -3.20 0.29 17.09
C TYR A 101 -2.41 -0.95 17.55
N ALA A 102 -1.20 -0.76 18.05
CA ALA A 102 -0.47 -1.78 18.81
C ALA A 102 -0.09 -1.24 20.19
N CYS A 103 -0.32 -2.03 21.24
CA CYS A 103 0.09 -1.71 22.61
C CYS A 103 1.35 -2.52 22.95
N LEU A 104 2.50 -1.87 22.97
CA LEU A 104 3.80 -2.54 23.07
C LEU A 104 4.63 -2.04 24.25
N PRO A 105 5.31 -2.95 24.99
CA PRO A 105 6.14 -2.56 26.10
C PRO A 105 7.42 -1.90 25.59
N ILE A 106 7.81 -0.76 26.16
CA ILE A 106 9.03 -0.04 25.76
C ILE A 106 10.12 -0.08 26.84
N GLU A 107 9.73 -0.22 28.11
CA GLU A 107 10.63 -0.21 29.25
C GLU A 107 10.00 -0.94 30.44
N ASN A 108 10.82 -1.63 31.23
CA ASN A 108 10.42 -2.23 32.50
C ASN A 108 11.36 -1.76 33.63
N SER A 109 10.82 -1.52 34.83
CA SER A 109 11.59 -0.99 35.96
C SER A 109 12.72 -1.91 36.43
N LEU A 110 12.59 -3.23 36.22
CA LEU A 110 13.59 -4.23 36.59
C LEU A 110 14.49 -4.64 35.41
N GLY A 111 13.94 -4.68 34.19
CA GLY A 111 14.61 -5.14 32.97
C GLY A 111 15.24 -4.05 32.10
N GLY A 112 14.90 -2.78 32.34
CA GLY A 112 15.32 -1.65 31.50
C GLY A 112 14.56 -1.54 30.17
N SER A 113 15.18 -0.87 29.20
CA SER A 113 14.58 -0.60 27.89
C SER A 113 14.52 -1.83 26.98
N ILE A 114 13.40 -1.97 26.27
CA ILE A 114 13.21 -3.02 25.25
C ILE A 114 13.66 -2.46 23.91
N HIS A 115 14.95 -2.60 23.65
CA HIS A 115 15.65 -2.04 22.48
C HIS A 115 15.09 -2.46 21.12
N GLU A 116 14.55 -3.68 21.02
CA GLU A 116 13.93 -4.18 19.80
C GLU A 116 12.75 -3.30 19.34
N ASN A 117 11.90 -2.87 20.28
CA ASN A 117 10.77 -2.00 19.99
C ASN A 117 11.21 -0.60 19.56
N TYR A 118 12.29 -0.07 20.15
CA TYR A 118 12.89 1.16 19.66
C TYR A 118 13.41 1.02 18.23
N ASP A 119 14.09 -0.08 17.88
CA ASP A 119 14.59 -0.31 16.52
C ASP A 119 13.45 -0.46 15.51
N LEU A 120 12.37 -1.14 15.89
CA LEU A 120 11.17 -1.29 15.07
C LEU A 120 10.48 0.07 14.84
N MET A 121 10.38 0.92 15.86
CA MET A 121 9.88 2.30 15.68
C MET A 121 10.71 3.13 14.69
N LEU A 122 12.01 2.85 14.58
CA LEU A 122 12.87 3.51 13.59
C LEU A 122 12.68 2.98 12.18
N ARG A 123 12.34 1.68 12.04
CA ARG A 123 12.08 1.01 10.75
C ARG A 123 10.69 1.36 10.21
N TYR A 124 9.66 1.26 11.04
CA TYR A 124 8.26 1.50 10.66
C TYR A 124 7.86 2.97 10.82
N ASP A 125 6.96 3.48 9.98
CA ASP A 125 6.44 4.85 10.06
C ASP A 125 5.22 4.94 10.98
N LEU A 126 5.38 4.45 12.21
CA LEU A 126 4.37 4.56 13.27
C LEU A 126 4.73 5.70 14.24
N THR A 127 3.73 6.19 14.95
CA THR A 127 3.86 7.26 15.92
C THR A 127 3.14 6.92 17.22
N ILE A 128 3.62 7.47 18.33
CA ILE A 128 3.06 7.22 19.65
C ILE A 128 1.77 8.05 19.81
N CYS A 129 0.68 7.37 20.14
CA CYS A 129 -0.65 7.95 20.38
C CYS A 129 -0.96 8.10 21.86
N ALA A 130 -0.47 7.18 22.70
CA ALA A 130 -0.65 7.19 24.16
C ALA A 130 0.45 6.37 24.84
N GLU A 131 0.56 6.51 26.16
CA GLU A 131 1.39 5.66 27.02
C GLU A 131 0.57 5.07 28.16
N HIS A 132 1.03 3.97 28.73
CA HIS A 132 0.43 3.35 29.90
C HIS A 132 1.50 2.76 30.83
N GLU A 133 1.46 3.11 32.11
CA GLU A 133 2.32 2.52 33.13
C GLU A 133 1.57 1.37 33.81
N PHE A 134 1.94 0.15 33.45
CA PHE A 134 1.27 -1.07 33.88
C PHE A 134 2.00 -1.72 35.05
N ARG A 135 1.29 -1.98 36.15
CA ARG A 135 1.85 -2.71 37.30
C ARG A 135 1.80 -4.22 37.05
N VAL A 136 2.97 -4.86 37.02
CA VAL A 136 3.07 -6.31 36.88
C VAL A 136 2.83 -6.96 38.25
N GLN A 137 1.77 -7.75 38.35
CA GLN A 137 1.42 -8.52 39.55
C GLN A 137 1.31 -9.99 39.20
N HIS A 138 2.13 -10.82 39.83
CA HIS A 138 2.15 -12.26 39.58
C HIS A 138 1.09 -12.97 40.41
N CYS A 139 0.43 -13.94 39.80
CA CYS A 139 -0.58 -14.79 40.43
C CYS A 139 -0.16 -16.25 40.35
N VAL A 140 -0.46 -17.00 41.41
CA VAL A 140 -0.33 -18.46 41.44
C VAL A 140 -1.63 -19.07 40.92
N LEU A 141 -1.57 -19.65 39.72
CA LEU A 141 -2.71 -20.24 39.04
C LEU A 141 -2.61 -21.76 39.05
N ALA A 142 -3.69 -22.44 39.42
CA ALA A 142 -3.76 -23.90 39.38
C ALA A 142 -5.09 -24.36 38.76
N LYS A 143 -5.14 -25.62 38.32
CA LYS A 143 -6.38 -26.25 37.84
C LYS A 143 -7.44 -26.20 38.94
N GLU A 144 -8.71 -26.08 38.54
CA GLU A 144 -9.83 -26.04 39.49
C GLU A 144 -9.83 -27.28 40.40
N GLY A 145 -10.04 -27.05 41.70
CA GLY A 145 -10.03 -28.10 42.73
C GLY A 145 -8.65 -28.42 43.34
N VAL A 146 -7.54 -27.97 42.74
CA VAL A 146 -6.19 -28.16 43.29
C VAL A 146 -5.97 -27.20 44.47
N LYS A 147 -5.44 -27.71 45.58
CA LYS A 147 -5.06 -26.89 46.75
C LYS A 147 -3.58 -26.54 46.70
N LEU A 148 -3.21 -25.48 47.43
CA LEU A 148 -1.82 -25.03 47.52
C LEU A 148 -0.88 -26.14 48.05
N GLU A 149 -1.39 -26.99 48.95
CA GLU A 149 -0.68 -28.11 49.58
C GLU A 149 -0.30 -29.22 48.59
N ASP A 150 -1.03 -29.34 47.47
CA ASP A 150 -0.82 -30.38 46.47
C ASP A 150 0.29 -30.00 45.46
N ILE A 151 0.67 -28.73 45.42
CA ILE A 151 1.61 -28.17 44.44
C ILE A 151 3.06 -28.50 44.81
N LYS A 152 3.77 -29.08 43.85
CA LYS A 152 5.20 -29.38 43.92
C LYS A 152 6.04 -28.57 42.94
N TYR A 153 5.44 -28.15 41.83
CA TYR A 153 6.13 -27.48 40.74
C TYR A 153 5.44 -26.16 40.35
N ALA A 154 6.23 -25.16 39.98
CA ALA A 154 5.74 -23.90 39.41
C ALA A 154 6.37 -23.69 38.03
N ILE A 155 5.56 -23.47 37.00
CA ILE A 155 6.02 -23.17 35.64
C ILE A 155 5.76 -21.71 35.27
N SER A 156 6.74 -21.06 34.64
CA SER A 156 6.62 -19.71 34.06
C SER A 156 7.88 -19.34 33.28
N HIS A 157 7.86 -18.16 32.66
CA HIS A 157 9.05 -17.53 32.10
C HIS A 157 10.15 -17.38 33.19
N PRO A 158 11.44 -17.61 32.88
CA PRO A 158 12.53 -17.55 33.88
C PRO A 158 12.56 -16.26 34.70
N GLN A 159 12.25 -15.13 34.08
CA GLN A 159 12.22 -13.83 34.76
C GLN A 159 11.07 -13.72 35.78
N ALA A 160 9.90 -14.29 35.48
CA ALA A 160 8.77 -14.30 36.40
C ALA A 160 9.03 -15.22 37.60
N LEU A 161 9.67 -16.38 37.36
CA LEU A 161 10.09 -17.30 38.43
C LEU A 161 11.12 -16.66 39.35
N ALA A 162 12.12 -15.98 38.78
CA ALA A 162 13.14 -15.25 39.54
C ALA A 162 12.55 -14.10 40.37
N GLN A 163 11.47 -13.48 39.89
CA GLN A 163 10.74 -12.42 40.60
C GLN A 163 9.83 -12.95 41.71
N CYS A 164 9.58 -14.26 41.81
CA CYS A 164 8.72 -14.87 42.83
C CYS A 164 9.49 -15.90 43.67
N ASP A 165 10.81 -15.79 43.71
CA ASP A 165 11.69 -16.85 44.19
C ASP A 165 11.57 -17.04 45.72
N ASN A 166 11.42 -15.96 46.51
CA ASN A 166 11.24 -16.11 47.94
C ASN A 166 9.90 -16.79 48.26
N TYR A 167 8.84 -16.44 47.54
CA TYR A 167 7.52 -17.06 47.69
C TYR A 167 7.57 -18.56 47.38
N LEU A 168 8.16 -18.94 46.23
CA LEU A 168 8.26 -20.33 45.79
C LEU A 168 9.12 -21.17 46.75
N ARG A 169 10.28 -20.65 47.18
CA ARG A 169 11.14 -21.34 48.15
C ARG A 169 10.47 -21.50 49.52
N GLY A 170 9.73 -20.49 49.97
CA GLY A 170 9.00 -20.53 51.25
C GLY A 170 7.98 -21.66 51.33
N LEU A 171 7.44 -22.09 50.19
CA LEU A 171 6.49 -23.20 50.07
C LEU A 171 7.14 -24.53 49.62
N GLY A 172 8.45 -24.55 49.39
CA GLY A 172 9.15 -25.73 48.87
C GLY A 172 8.75 -26.12 47.44
N ILE A 173 8.19 -25.19 46.67
CA ILE A 173 7.76 -25.41 45.29
C ILE A 173 8.95 -25.27 44.36
N ARG A 174 9.17 -26.25 43.48
CA ARG A 174 10.29 -26.25 42.54
C ARG A 174 9.95 -25.46 41.27
N PRO A 175 10.70 -24.39 40.93
CA PRO A 175 10.51 -23.65 39.68
C PRO A 175 11.00 -24.48 38.48
N ILE A 176 10.22 -24.45 37.40
CA ILE A 176 10.55 -25.07 36.11
C ILE A 176 10.35 -24.01 35.01
N PRO A 177 11.42 -23.60 34.32
CA PRO A 177 11.33 -22.56 33.31
C PRO A 177 10.60 -23.05 32.06
N THR A 178 9.72 -22.20 31.54
CA THR A 178 8.98 -22.38 30.29
C THR A 178 9.09 -21.11 29.44
N TYR A 179 8.52 -21.14 28.23
CA TYR A 179 8.70 -20.07 27.25
C TYR A 179 7.97 -18.76 27.61
N ASP A 180 6.78 -18.83 28.21
CA ASP A 180 5.94 -17.66 28.50
C ASP A 180 5.10 -17.85 29.77
N THR A 181 4.77 -16.74 30.42
CA THR A 181 3.86 -16.66 31.58
C THR A 181 2.44 -17.14 31.25
N ALA A 182 1.77 -16.57 30.25
CA ALA A 182 0.40 -16.94 29.89
C ALA A 182 0.35 -18.33 29.21
N GLY A 183 1.35 -18.64 28.40
CA GLY A 183 1.59 -19.98 27.85
C GLY A 183 1.72 -21.05 28.94
N SER A 184 2.30 -20.73 30.10
CA SER A 184 2.39 -21.68 31.22
C SER A 184 1.03 -22.04 31.81
N ALA A 185 0.11 -21.08 31.90
CA ALA A 185 -1.27 -21.34 32.30
C ALA A 185 -1.95 -22.28 31.28
N LYS A 186 -1.74 -22.03 29.99
CA LYS A 186 -2.24 -22.86 28.89
C LYS A 186 -1.71 -24.30 28.95
N MET A 187 -0.40 -24.49 29.19
CA MET A 187 0.24 -25.81 29.28
C MET A 187 -0.40 -26.73 30.34
N ILE A 188 -0.82 -26.18 31.48
CA ILE A 188 -1.50 -26.95 32.53
C ILE A 188 -2.87 -27.47 32.06
N ILE A 189 -3.61 -26.65 31.31
CA ILE A 189 -4.94 -27.02 30.80
C ILE A 189 -4.85 -28.00 29.64
N GLU A 190 -3.89 -27.81 28.73
CA GLU A 190 -3.66 -28.71 27.59
C GLU A 190 -2.94 -30.01 27.98
N ASN A 191 -2.52 -30.13 29.25
CA ASN A 191 -1.76 -31.26 29.77
C ASN A 191 -0.45 -31.52 29.00
N ASP A 192 0.17 -30.43 28.51
CA ASP A 192 1.46 -30.43 27.84
C ASP A 192 2.53 -29.94 28.82
N LEU A 193 2.83 -30.79 29.81
CA LEU A 193 3.65 -30.45 30.96
C LEU A 193 5.01 -31.16 30.95
N PRO A 194 6.06 -30.56 31.52
CA PRO A 194 7.37 -31.19 31.66
C PRO A 194 7.33 -32.48 32.49
N ASP A 195 8.35 -33.32 32.34
CA ASP A 195 8.43 -34.60 33.06
C ASP A 195 8.24 -34.43 34.58
N ASN A 196 7.40 -35.30 35.17
CA ASN A 196 6.97 -35.31 36.58
C ASN A 196 5.94 -34.23 36.98
N CYS A 197 5.58 -33.35 36.07
CA CYS A 197 4.51 -32.37 36.28
C CYS A 197 3.17 -32.98 35.82
N THR A 198 2.14 -32.80 36.63
CA THR A 198 0.74 -33.10 36.28
C THR A 198 -0.11 -31.87 36.60
N PRO A 199 -1.29 -31.74 35.98
CA PRO A 199 -2.18 -30.61 36.26
C PRO A 199 -2.60 -30.51 37.74
N GLU A 200 -2.50 -31.60 38.49
CA GLU A 200 -2.86 -31.69 39.91
C GLU A 200 -1.72 -31.30 40.86
N ASN A 201 -0.45 -31.33 40.40
CA ASN A 201 0.72 -31.05 41.24
C ASN A 201 1.53 -29.81 40.79
N THR A 202 1.04 -29.10 39.78
CA THR A 202 1.77 -28.00 39.13
C THR A 202 0.91 -26.74 39.07
N CYS A 203 1.51 -25.59 39.37
CA CYS A 203 0.92 -24.28 39.18
C CYS A 203 1.66 -23.45 38.12
N ALA A 204 0.98 -22.47 37.55
CA ALA A 204 1.58 -21.45 36.69
C ALA A 204 1.71 -20.13 37.44
N ILE A 205 2.85 -19.46 37.26
CA ILE A 205 3.02 -18.05 37.68
C ILE A 205 2.70 -17.17 36.48
N ALA A 206 1.55 -16.48 36.51
CA ALA A 206 1.09 -15.68 35.37
C ALA A 206 0.19 -14.52 35.83
N SER A 207 -0.37 -13.78 34.87
CA SER A 207 -1.34 -12.71 35.15
C SER A 207 -2.67 -13.28 35.65
N ASP A 208 -3.44 -12.48 36.40
CA ASP A 208 -4.82 -12.84 36.75
C ASP A 208 -5.74 -12.93 35.52
N LEU A 209 -5.43 -12.22 34.42
CA LEU A 209 -6.15 -12.34 33.16
C LEU A 209 -5.98 -13.74 32.57
N ALA A 210 -4.77 -14.32 32.59
CA ALA A 210 -4.54 -15.69 32.15
C ALA A 210 -5.37 -16.70 32.96
N GLY A 211 -5.52 -16.47 34.27
CA GLY A 211 -6.39 -17.29 35.12
C GLY A 211 -7.84 -17.28 34.65
N ARG A 212 -8.38 -16.11 34.30
CA ARG A 212 -9.75 -15.98 33.76
C ARG A 212 -9.88 -16.61 32.37
N THR A 213 -8.92 -16.34 31.49
CA THR A 213 -8.91 -16.84 30.10
C THR A 213 -8.92 -18.36 30.03
N TYR A 214 -8.17 -19.02 30.91
CA TYR A 214 -8.01 -20.48 30.91
C TYR A 214 -8.84 -21.20 31.98
N GLY A 215 -9.77 -20.50 32.66
CA GLY A 215 -10.64 -21.10 33.68
C GLY A 215 -9.88 -21.68 34.89
N MET A 216 -8.75 -21.07 35.26
CA MET A 216 -7.90 -21.54 36.36
C MET A 216 -8.26 -20.87 37.68
N ASN A 217 -8.03 -21.57 38.78
CA ASN A 217 -8.18 -21.03 40.12
C ASN A 217 -6.94 -20.22 40.52
N CYS A 218 -7.14 -19.00 41.02
CA CYS A 218 -6.08 -18.15 41.53
C CYS A 218 -5.91 -18.39 43.04
N LEU A 219 -4.83 -19.06 43.41
CA LEU A 219 -4.54 -19.47 44.80
C LEU A 219 -3.90 -18.35 45.61
N ALA A 220 -3.10 -17.50 44.96
CA ALA A 220 -2.46 -16.34 45.57
C ALA A 220 -2.21 -15.26 44.51
N LYS A 221 -2.19 -13.98 44.94
CA LYS A 221 -1.93 -12.80 44.11
C LYS A 221 -0.86 -11.94 44.77
N GLY A 222 -0.07 -11.24 43.96
CA GLY A 222 0.98 -10.36 44.47
C GLY A 222 2.11 -11.16 45.10
N VAL A 223 2.55 -12.22 44.43
CA VAL A 223 3.59 -13.14 44.93
C VAL A 223 5.00 -12.75 44.50
N GLU A 224 5.12 -11.63 43.77
CA GLU A 224 6.39 -11.01 43.44
C GLU A 224 7.16 -10.54 44.69
N ASP A 225 8.48 -10.65 44.63
CA ASP A 225 9.41 -10.24 45.68
C ASP A 225 9.52 -8.71 45.79
N ASP A 226 9.29 -8.00 44.69
CA ASP A 226 9.34 -6.53 44.59
C ASP A 226 8.02 -6.01 44.03
N ASP A 227 7.32 -5.20 44.82
CA ASP A 227 6.01 -4.68 44.50
C ASP A 227 6.06 -3.42 43.59
N SER A 228 7.27 -2.97 43.24
CA SER A 228 7.60 -1.84 42.36
C SER A 228 7.92 -2.24 40.90
N ASN A 229 7.43 -3.41 40.46
CA ASN A 229 7.57 -3.87 39.08
C ASN A 229 6.55 -3.22 38.14
N PHE A 230 7.02 -2.26 37.34
CA PHE A 230 6.20 -1.54 36.36
C PHE A 230 6.77 -1.71 34.96
N THR A 231 5.88 -1.93 33.99
CA THR A 231 6.20 -1.93 32.57
C THR A 231 5.49 -0.77 31.91
N ARG A 232 6.24 0.09 31.22
CA ARG A 232 5.69 1.16 30.41
C ARG A 232 5.37 0.64 29.02
N PHE A 233 4.12 0.80 28.62
CA PHE A 233 3.61 0.48 27.30
C PHE A 233 3.34 1.75 26.49
N LEU A 234 3.51 1.65 25.18
CA LEU A 234 3.16 2.68 24.21
C LEU A 234 2.07 2.15 23.28
N LEU A 235 1.04 2.98 23.07
CA LEU A 235 0.05 2.75 22.03
C LEU A 235 0.55 3.39 20.73
N LEU A 236 0.87 2.57 19.74
CA LEU A 236 1.39 2.99 18.45
C LEU A 236 0.29 2.99 17.40
N GLY A 237 0.24 4.03 16.58
CA GLY A 237 -0.69 4.15 15.45
C GLY A 237 -0.03 4.78 14.23
N ARG A 238 -0.73 4.75 13.10
CA ARG A 238 -0.25 5.36 11.84
C ARG A 238 -0.39 6.88 11.82
N LYS A 239 -1.36 7.42 12.56
CA LYS A 239 -1.62 8.86 12.69
C LYS A 239 -1.44 9.27 14.14
N GLY A 240 -0.64 10.30 14.35
CA GLY A 240 -0.40 10.84 15.68
C GLY A 240 -1.60 11.63 16.20
N VAL A 241 -1.53 11.99 17.47
CA VAL A 241 -2.59 12.74 18.15
C VAL A 241 -2.24 14.22 18.36
N LEU A 242 -1.23 14.72 17.64
CA LEU A 242 -0.62 16.03 17.84
C LEU A 242 -1.67 17.17 17.83
N GLN A 243 -2.60 17.16 16.88
CA GLN A 243 -3.61 18.20 16.75
C GLN A 243 -4.64 18.23 17.91
N PHE A 244 -4.66 17.20 18.75
CA PHE A 244 -5.56 17.09 19.90
C PHE A 244 -4.87 17.45 21.23
N LEU A 245 -3.58 17.76 21.19
CA LEU A 245 -2.83 18.27 22.34
C LEU A 245 -3.06 19.78 22.47
N THR A 246 -4.11 20.15 23.19
CA THR A 246 -4.37 21.55 23.57
C THR A 246 -3.44 21.99 24.72
N GLN A 247 -3.32 23.29 24.98
CA GLN A 247 -2.48 23.83 26.07
C GLN A 247 -2.77 23.24 27.45
N ASN A 248 -3.97 22.69 27.67
CA ASN A 248 -4.40 22.13 28.96
C ASN A 248 -4.21 20.61 29.08
N VAL A 249 -3.57 19.96 28.10
CA VAL A 249 -3.28 18.52 28.16
C VAL A 249 -1.78 18.36 28.41
N PRO A 250 -1.36 17.92 29.60
CA PRO A 250 0.04 17.58 29.85
C PRO A 250 0.51 16.55 28.83
N ALA A 251 1.51 16.93 28.05
CA ALA A 251 2.03 16.13 26.95
C ALA A 251 3.45 15.67 27.25
N LYS A 252 3.85 14.62 26.55
CA LYS A 252 5.22 14.11 26.50
C LYS A 252 5.58 13.93 25.03
N THR A 253 6.82 14.26 24.70
CA THR A 253 7.35 14.09 23.35
C THR A 253 8.57 13.19 23.41
N SER A 254 8.55 12.12 22.60
CA SER A 254 9.66 11.18 22.45
C SER A 254 10.44 11.48 21.19
N VAL A 255 11.76 11.59 21.32
CA VAL A 255 12.67 11.92 20.22
C VAL A 255 13.85 10.97 20.23
N VAL A 256 14.24 10.54 19.03
CA VAL A 256 15.52 9.89 18.79
C VAL A 256 16.45 10.85 18.04
N PHE A 257 17.73 10.87 18.40
CA PHE A 257 18.73 11.63 17.66
C PHE A 257 20.11 11.00 17.73
N THR A 258 20.97 11.37 16.78
CA THR A 258 22.37 10.94 16.75
C THR A 258 23.30 12.13 16.77
N LEU A 259 24.41 12.00 17.50
CA LEU A 259 25.41 13.05 17.65
C LEU A 259 26.77 12.60 17.11
N PRO A 260 27.61 13.54 16.64
CA PRO A 260 29.03 13.24 16.46
C PRO A 260 29.64 12.84 17.81
N ASN A 261 30.35 11.72 17.84
CA ASN A 261 30.92 11.16 19.07
C ASN A 261 32.15 11.97 19.52
N THR A 262 31.91 13.17 20.07
CA THR A 262 32.89 14.15 20.51
C THR A 262 32.61 14.58 21.95
N ALA A 263 33.65 15.01 22.67
CA ALA A 263 33.51 15.44 24.06
C ALA A 263 32.49 16.59 24.19
N GLY A 264 31.55 16.43 25.14
CA GLY A 264 30.52 17.43 25.41
C GLY A 264 29.36 17.47 24.40
N ALA A 265 29.31 16.59 23.39
CA ALA A 265 28.22 16.57 22.41
C ALA A 265 26.84 16.36 23.06
N LEU A 266 26.71 15.41 23.97
CA LEU A 266 25.45 15.16 24.69
C LEU A 266 25.07 16.35 25.58
N TYR A 267 26.05 16.96 26.27
CA TYR A 267 25.81 18.16 27.07
C TYR A 267 25.20 19.29 26.23
N LYS A 268 25.72 19.53 25.02
CA LYS A 268 25.17 20.53 24.09
C LYS A 268 23.74 20.18 23.67
N ALA A 269 23.46 18.91 23.36
CA ALA A 269 22.13 18.44 23.01
C ALA A 269 21.10 18.65 24.13
N LEU A 270 21.46 18.36 25.37
CA LEU A 270 20.57 18.54 26.52
C LEU A 270 20.38 20.01 26.87
N ALA A 271 21.41 20.84 26.70
CA ALA A 271 21.32 22.28 26.90
C ALA A 271 20.25 22.95 26.01
N CYS A 272 19.95 22.39 24.82
CA CYS A 272 18.87 22.87 23.96
C CYS A 272 17.51 22.90 24.66
N PHE A 273 17.27 21.96 25.59
CA PHE A 273 16.01 21.83 26.33
C PHE A 273 16.12 22.44 27.72
N SER A 274 17.20 22.15 28.47
CA SER A 274 17.33 22.60 29.86
C SER A 274 17.45 24.12 30.00
N LEU A 275 18.04 24.83 29.02
CA LEU A 275 18.07 26.30 29.02
C LEU A 275 16.70 26.94 28.75
N ARG A 276 15.68 26.14 28.47
CA ARG A 276 14.29 26.53 28.24
C ARG A 276 13.35 25.95 29.31
N ASP A 277 13.91 25.46 30.42
CA ASP A 277 13.18 24.84 31.54
C ASP A 277 12.28 23.66 31.11
N ILE A 278 12.72 22.90 30.09
CA ILE A 278 12.03 21.69 29.64
C ILE A 278 12.59 20.49 30.39
N ASP A 279 11.74 19.85 31.20
CA ASP A 279 12.08 18.65 31.96
C ASP A 279 12.15 17.38 31.10
N PHE A 280 13.02 16.45 31.50
CA PHE A 280 13.14 15.13 30.91
C PHE A 280 12.53 14.05 31.80
N SER A 281 11.87 13.06 31.20
CA SER A 281 11.46 11.83 31.90
C SER A 281 12.27 10.61 31.50
N LYS A 282 13.00 10.66 30.39
CA LYS A 282 13.87 9.57 29.94
C LYS A 282 15.04 10.14 29.15
N ILE A 283 16.23 9.63 29.42
CA ILE A 283 17.39 9.78 28.54
C ILE A 283 18.16 8.47 28.50
N GLU A 284 18.48 8.00 27.30
CA GLU A 284 19.25 6.77 27.13
C GLU A 284 20.17 6.88 25.92
N SER A 285 21.42 6.44 26.10
CA SER A 285 22.39 6.29 25.02
C SER A 285 22.54 4.83 24.64
N ARG A 286 22.49 4.51 23.34
CA ARG A 286 22.68 3.15 22.83
C ARG A 286 23.64 3.12 21.64
N PRO A 287 24.63 2.22 21.61
CA PRO A 287 25.41 1.95 20.42
C PRO A 287 24.52 1.40 19.29
N THR A 288 24.61 1.98 18.09
CA THR A 288 23.82 1.59 16.91
C THR A 288 24.72 1.10 15.77
N SER A 289 24.22 0.13 15.00
CA SER A 289 24.94 -0.45 13.87
C SER A 289 25.13 0.55 12.74
N VAL A 290 26.25 0.44 12.02
CA VAL A 290 26.55 1.27 10.84
C VAL A 290 25.44 1.14 9.79
N SER A 291 24.85 -0.05 9.63
CA SER A 291 23.75 -0.31 8.71
C SER A 291 22.49 0.50 9.05
N LEU A 292 22.07 0.51 10.32
CA LEU A 292 20.91 1.29 10.75
C LEU A 292 21.18 2.79 10.59
N LEU A 293 22.38 3.27 10.95
CA LEU A 293 22.76 4.68 10.73
C LEU A 293 22.78 5.08 9.25
N ASN A 294 23.31 4.23 8.37
CA ASN A 294 23.29 4.49 6.93
C ASN A 294 21.86 4.49 6.38
N TYR A 295 21.01 3.57 6.84
CA TYR A 295 19.59 3.56 6.54
C TYR A 295 18.89 4.87 6.99
N LEU A 296 19.15 5.33 8.22
CA LEU A 296 18.57 6.57 8.74
C LEU A 296 19.07 7.81 7.98
N LYS A 297 20.36 7.85 7.60
CA LYS A 297 20.94 8.92 6.79
C LYS A 297 20.36 8.95 5.37
N PHE A 298 20.23 7.79 4.73
CA PHE A 298 19.59 7.65 3.42
C PHE A 298 18.12 8.11 3.45
N ARG A 299 17.35 7.65 4.45
CA ARG A 299 15.94 8.05 4.64
C ARG A 299 15.77 9.54 4.93
N SER A 300 16.73 10.16 5.63
CA SER A 300 16.72 11.62 5.87
C SER A 300 17.06 12.42 4.61
N GLN A 301 17.94 11.93 3.74
CA GLN A 301 18.32 12.60 2.50
C GLN A 301 17.20 12.58 1.45
N GLN A 302 16.37 11.53 1.42
CA GLN A 302 15.20 11.51 0.52
C GLN A 302 14.08 12.47 0.93
N LYS A 303 14.02 12.93 2.19
CA LYS A 303 13.03 13.93 2.63
C LYS A 303 13.44 15.38 2.35
N ASN A 304 14.72 15.64 2.10
CA ASN A 304 15.24 16.96 1.76
C ASN A 304 15.79 16.93 0.33
N ASN A 305 14.99 17.32 -0.66
CA ASN A 305 15.47 17.54 -2.04
C ASN A 305 16.56 18.63 -2.05
N GLY A 306 17.81 18.21 -1.98
CA GLY A 306 18.98 19.06 -2.06
C GLY A 306 20.15 18.29 -2.64
N SER A 307 20.55 18.67 -3.85
CA SER A 307 21.68 18.13 -4.61
C SER A 307 23.01 18.35 -3.87
N GLY A 308 23.37 17.42 -2.99
CA GLY A 308 24.66 17.40 -2.29
C GLY A 308 25.66 16.48 -2.97
N LYS A 309 26.74 17.05 -3.52
CA LYS A 309 27.88 16.33 -4.11
C LYS A 309 28.46 15.30 -3.13
N ASN A 310 28.54 14.04 -3.54
CA ASN A 310 29.23 12.96 -2.82
C ASN A 310 30.75 13.20 -2.80
N LYS A 311 31.30 13.68 -1.67
CA LYS A 311 32.72 13.52 -1.34
C LYS A 311 32.92 12.19 -0.62
N ARG A 312 33.62 11.25 -1.25
CA ARG A 312 34.23 10.10 -0.58
C ARG A 312 35.42 10.59 0.23
N GLU A 313 35.24 10.73 1.54
CA GLU A 313 36.35 10.78 2.49
C GLU A 313 36.36 9.46 3.27
N GLU A 314 37.29 8.57 2.90
CA GLU A 314 37.73 7.45 3.72
C GLU A 314 38.57 8.00 4.88
N LEU A 315 37.89 8.47 5.93
CA LEU A 315 38.48 8.62 7.26
C LEU A 315 37.97 7.49 8.15
N SER A 316 38.88 6.87 8.89
CA SER A 316 38.64 5.74 9.81
C SER A 316 37.41 5.97 10.69
N VAL A 317 36.28 5.41 10.28
CA VAL A 317 35.00 5.63 10.96
C VAL A 317 35.06 4.92 12.33
N PRO A 318 34.77 5.61 13.45
CA PRO A 318 34.79 4.99 14.77
C PRO A 318 33.79 3.84 14.82
N ARG A 319 34.23 2.69 15.38
CA ARG A 319 33.45 1.43 15.42
C ARG A 319 32.12 1.56 16.17
N PHE A 320 32.01 2.51 17.10
CA PHE A 320 30.80 2.74 17.91
C PHE A 320 30.22 4.12 17.59
N ARG A 321 28.96 4.12 17.13
CA ARG A 321 28.11 5.32 16.96
C ARG A 321 26.90 5.17 17.88
N TYR A 322 26.38 6.29 18.37
CA TYR A 322 25.33 6.29 19.39
C TYR A 322 24.03 6.92 18.89
N CYS A 323 22.91 6.27 19.18
CA CYS A 323 21.57 6.85 19.18
C CYS A 323 21.21 7.25 20.62
N PHE A 324 20.51 8.36 20.74
CA PHE A 324 19.99 8.85 22.01
C PHE A 324 18.47 8.89 21.92
N TYR A 325 17.81 8.27 22.90
CA TYR A 325 16.37 8.35 23.08
C TYR A 325 16.08 9.31 24.23
N LEU A 326 15.21 10.27 24.00
CA LEU A 326 14.88 11.34 24.92
C LEU A 326 13.36 11.51 24.99
N ASP A 327 12.81 11.44 26.20
CA ASP A 327 11.44 11.88 26.46
C ASP A 327 11.49 13.17 27.26
N PHE A 328 10.86 14.22 26.74
CA PHE A 328 10.69 15.48 27.43
C PHE A 328 9.22 15.78 27.71
N LEU A 329 8.95 16.47 28.82
CA LEU A 329 7.64 16.63 29.43
C LEU A 329 6.86 17.84 28.88
N GLU A 330 6.87 18.00 27.56
CA GLU A 330 6.15 19.08 26.88
C GLU A 330 5.65 18.62 25.51
N GLY A 331 4.64 19.30 24.97
CA GLY A 331 4.08 18.99 23.65
C GLY A 331 4.91 19.60 22.53
N GLN A 332 5.04 18.88 21.41
CA GLN A 332 5.89 19.29 20.29
C GLN A 332 5.58 20.70 19.73
N LEU A 333 4.31 21.16 19.77
CA LEU A 333 3.88 22.46 19.24
C LEU A 333 4.09 23.63 20.21
N SER A 334 4.68 23.41 21.40
CA SER A 334 5.01 24.53 22.28
C SER A 334 6.18 25.33 21.71
N SER A 335 6.15 26.64 21.88
CA SER A 335 7.23 27.51 21.39
C SER A 335 8.59 27.12 21.95
N ASN A 336 8.64 26.65 23.20
CA ASN A 336 9.87 26.18 23.83
C ASN A 336 10.38 24.90 23.17
N SER A 337 9.49 23.93 22.92
CA SER A 337 9.82 22.67 22.28
C SER A 337 10.29 22.86 20.83
N GLU A 338 9.59 23.70 20.05
CA GLU A 338 9.97 23.98 18.66
C GLU A 338 11.37 24.61 18.59
N ASN A 339 11.65 25.57 19.46
CA ASN A 339 12.97 26.22 19.54
C ASN A 339 14.06 25.26 20.02
N ALA A 340 13.77 24.38 21.00
CA ALA A 340 14.70 23.37 21.48
C ALA A 340 15.06 22.36 20.37
N LEU A 341 14.03 21.87 19.66
CA LEU A 341 14.20 20.94 18.54
C LEU A 341 14.90 21.59 17.35
N ALA A 342 14.64 22.86 17.07
CA ALA A 342 15.35 23.63 16.05
C ALA A 342 16.84 23.74 16.39
N ASN A 343 17.20 24.13 17.62
CA ASN A 343 18.62 24.17 18.03
C ASN A 343 19.28 22.79 18.01
N LEU A 344 18.57 21.74 18.42
CA LEU A 344 19.10 20.38 18.37
C LEU A 344 19.46 19.98 16.93
N ARG A 345 18.59 20.32 15.97
CA ARG A 345 18.79 20.03 14.53
C ARG A 345 20.02 20.69 13.93
N GLU A 346 20.52 21.78 14.50
CA GLU A 346 21.67 22.52 13.97
C GLU A 346 22.97 21.71 13.98
N PHE A 347 23.10 20.74 14.91
CA PHE A 347 24.34 19.99 15.08
C PHE A 347 24.17 18.46 15.24
N THR A 348 22.94 17.95 15.21
CA THR A 348 22.70 16.49 15.14
C THR A 348 22.83 15.96 13.72
N ASP A 349 23.40 14.76 13.58
CA ASP A 349 23.45 14.04 12.30
C ASP A 349 22.07 13.58 11.83
N TYR A 350 21.17 13.30 12.78
CA TYR A 350 19.82 12.79 12.54
C TYR A 350 18.97 13.11 13.77
N VAL A 351 17.70 13.46 13.54
CA VAL A 351 16.69 13.58 14.59
C VAL A 351 15.33 13.15 14.03
N ARG A 352 14.58 12.36 14.80
CA ARG A 352 13.19 12.00 14.50
C ARG A 352 12.35 12.06 15.76
N ILE A 353 11.20 12.68 15.62
CA ILE A 353 10.17 12.68 16.64
C ILE A 353 9.38 11.39 16.47
N LEU A 354 9.34 10.58 17.52
CA LEU A 354 8.62 9.30 17.56
C LEU A 354 7.14 9.49 17.89
N GLY A 355 6.80 10.59 18.55
CA GLY A 355 5.43 11.01 18.83
C GLY A 355 5.37 12.08 19.90
N SER A 356 4.29 12.85 19.89
CA SER A 356 3.89 13.76 20.97
C SER A 356 2.49 13.35 21.40
N TYR A 357 2.33 12.98 22.66
CA TYR A 357 1.16 12.26 23.18
C TYR A 357 0.83 12.69 24.62
N PRO A 358 -0.41 12.49 25.10
CA PRO A 358 -0.80 12.83 26.46
C PRO A 358 -0.09 11.95 27.51
N ARG A 359 0.14 12.52 28.69
CA ARG A 359 0.75 11.81 29.83
C ARG A 359 -0.27 11.03 30.65
N GLY A 360 0.22 9.99 31.33
CA GLY A 360 -0.50 9.32 32.43
C GLY A 360 -1.75 8.55 31.97
N SER A 361 -1.62 7.71 30.95
CA SER A 361 -2.71 6.85 30.45
C SER A 361 -3.95 7.59 29.93
N ARG A 362 -3.84 8.90 29.69
CA ARG A 362 -4.93 9.70 29.13
C ARG A 362 -5.04 9.45 27.63
N LEU A 363 -6.27 9.37 27.12
CA LEU A 363 -6.56 9.25 25.69
C LEU A 363 -7.09 10.58 25.14
N VAL A 364 -6.76 10.91 23.90
CA VAL A 364 -7.26 12.11 23.20
C VAL A 364 -7.57 11.81 21.73
N GLY A 365 -8.38 12.67 21.11
CA GLY A 365 -8.66 12.60 19.67
C GLY A 365 -9.34 11.29 19.26
N PRO A 366 -8.97 10.71 18.09
CA PRO A 366 -9.60 9.51 17.54
C PRO A 366 -9.56 8.31 18.48
N VAL A 367 -8.51 8.19 19.30
CA VAL A 367 -8.39 7.09 20.27
C VAL A 367 -9.46 7.20 21.35
N ALA A 368 -9.64 8.39 21.92
CA ALA A 368 -10.66 8.63 22.94
C ALA A 368 -12.08 8.47 22.39
N THR A 369 -12.33 8.99 21.18
CA THR A 369 -13.62 8.85 20.51
C THR A 369 -13.98 7.38 20.26
N ALA A 370 -13.03 6.60 19.73
CA ALA A 370 -13.26 5.17 19.47
C ALA A 370 -13.55 4.39 20.76
N VAL A 371 -12.82 4.68 21.85
CA VAL A 371 -13.07 4.03 23.16
C VAL A 371 -14.42 4.43 23.74
N GLU A 372 -14.86 5.68 23.58
CA GLU A 372 -16.15 6.12 24.10
C GLU A 372 -17.33 5.53 23.30
N GLU A 373 -17.21 5.44 21.97
CA GLU A 373 -18.17 4.76 21.12
C GLU A 373 -18.38 3.30 21.57
N LEU A 374 -17.30 2.59 21.94
CA LEU A 374 -17.36 1.24 22.47
C LEU A 374 -18.07 1.09 23.82
N LYS A 375 -18.09 2.13 24.67
CA LYS A 375 -18.80 2.09 25.96
C LYS A 375 -20.31 2.29 25.80
N THR A 376 -20.72 3.00 24.76
CA THR A 376 -22.15 3.34 24.53
C THR A 376 -22.95 2.21 23.90
N THR A 377 -22.29 1.23 23.28
CA THR A 377 -22.88 -0.05 22.87
C THR A 377 -23.09 -0.95 24.08
N VAL A 378 -24.31 -0.95 24.62
CA VAL A 378 -24.77 -1.93 25.62
C VAL A 378 -24.92 -3.29 24.93
N VAL A 379 -24.12 -4.27 25.33
CA VAL A 379 -24.31 -5.67 24.95
C VAL A 379 -25.17 -6.31 26.03
N ASP A 380 -26.44 -6.60 25.70
CA ASP A 380 -27.31 -7.44 26.53
C ASP A 380 -26.87 -8.92 26.40
N ASP A 381 -26.60 -9.54 27.55
CA ASP A 381 -26.22 -10.96 27.81
C ASP A 381 -24.82 -11.43 27.34
N PRO A 382 -23.88 -11.77 28.27
CA PRO A 382 -22.55 -12.30 27.93
C PRO A 382 -22.51 -13.74 27.41
N ARG A 383 -23.66 -14.36 27.11
CA ARG A 383 -23.75 -15.79 26.73
C ARG A 383 -24.29 -16.04 25.33
N ASP A 384 -24.41 -15.01 24.50
CA ASP A 384 -24.88 -15.14 23.11
C ASP A 384 -23.84 -14.69 22.07
N VAL A 385 -22.55 -14.91 22.36
CA VAL A 385 -21.54 -15.03 21.30
C VAL A 385 -21.45 -16.51 20.90
N SER A 386 -22.54 -17.00 20.32
CA SER A 386 -22.48 -18.15 19.44
C SER A 386 -21.46 -17.82 18.36
N LEU A 387 -20.46 -18.69 18.21
CA LEU A 387 -19.58 -18.76 17.05
C LEU A 387 -20.41 -18.51 15.79
N LEU A 388 -20.32 -17.29 15.25
CA LEU A 388 -20.77 -17.03 13.89
C LEU A 388 -19.80 -17.76 12.98
N GLU A 389 -20.11 -19.03 12.73
CA GLU A 389 -19.73 -19.70 11.50
C GLU A 389 -20.13 -18.75 10.37
N LEU A 390 -19.11 -18.23 9.68
CA LEU A 390 -19.28 -17.62 8.36
C LEU A 390 -20.05 -18.62 7.49
N PRO A 391 -20.90 -18.13 6.56
CA PRO A 391 -21.69 -19.01 5.70
C PRO A 391 -20.78 -20.08 5.10
N SER A 392 -21.12 -21.35 5.32
CA SER A 392 -20.46 -22.44 4.63
C SER A 392 -20.49 -22.15 3.14
N ASP A 393 -19.33 -21.88 2.53
CA ASP A 393 -19.11 -22.09 1.11
C ASP A 393 -19.48 -23.55 0.86
N SER A 394 -20.68 -23.79 0.31
CA SER A 394 -21.05 -25.11 -0.15
C SER A 394 -19.96 -25.59 -1.12
N ASP A 395 -19.34 -26.70 -0.75
CA ASP A 395 -18.31 -27.42 -1.49
C ASP A 395 -18.84 -27.80 -2.88
N ASP A 396 -18.64 -26.91 -3.86
CA ASP A 396 -18.83 -27.22 -5.27
C ASP A 396 -17.61 -28.04 -5.68
N GLY A 397 -17.72 -29.38 -5.60
CA GLY A 397 -16.69 -30.43 -5.68
C GLY A 397 -15.77 -30.43 -6.90
N SER A 398 -15.25 -29.27 -7.26
CA SER A 398 -14.26 -28.98 -8.28
C SER A 398 -12.87 -29.17 -7.69
N THR A 399 -12.04 -29.95 -8.36
CA THR A 399 -10.67 -30.21 -7.91
C THR A 399 -9.85 -28.91 -7.87
N PRO A 400 -8.86 -28.75 -6.99
CA PRO A 400 -7.92 -27.63 -7.03
C PRO A 400 -7.13 -27.63 -8.34
N LEU A 401 -6.94 -26.47 -8.98
CA LEU A 401 -6.01 -26.30 -10.10
C LEU A 401 -4.56 -26.30 -9.59
N LYS A 402 -3.63 -26.76 -10.42
CA LYS A 402 -2.17 -26.57 -10.24
C LYS A 402 -1.72 -25.38 -11.08
N ILE A 403 -1.37 -24.28 -10.43
CA ILE A 403 -1.07 -22.99 -11.07
C ILE A 403 0.42 -22.68 -10.85
N GLY A 404 1.16 -22.43 -11.92
CA GLY A 404 2.53 -21.93 -11.85
C GLY A 404 2.56 -20.45 -12.22
N ILE A 405 3.19 -19.62 -11.40
CA ILE A 405 3.39 -18.19 -11.67
C ILE A 405 4.85 -17.96 -12.05
N LEU A 406 5.08 -17.56 -13.30
CA LEU A 406 6.39 -17.24 -13.83
C LEU A 406 6.60 -15.73 -13.74
N GLY A 407 7.55 -15.31 -12.90
CA GLY A 407 7.71 -13.92 -12.46
C GLY A 407 7.06 -13.68 -11.11
N PHE A 408 7.85 -13.72 -10.04
CA PHE A 408 7.38 -13.57 -8.65
C PHE A 408 7.69 -12.16 -8.11
N GLY A 409 7.48 -11.14 -8.94
CA GLY A 409 7.50 -9.73 -8.55
C GLY A 409 6.30 -9.35 -7.67
N SER A 410 6.13 -8.06 -7.37
CA SER A 410 5.03 -7.59 -6.51
C SER A 410 3.65 -8.03 -7.01
N PHE A 411 3.44 -8.03 -8.33
CA PHE A 411 2.18 -8.46 -8.94
C PHE A 411 2.00 -9.98 -8.94
N GLY A 412 3.04 -10.75 -9.26
CA GLY A 412 3.02 -12.21 -9.17
C GLY A 412 2.74 -12.70 -7.73
N GLN A 413 3.31 -12.03 -6.73
CA GLN A 413 3.03 -12.30 -5.32
C GLN A 413 1.58 -11.95 -4.94
N PHE A 414 1.05 -10.84 -5.46
CA PHE A 414 -0.35 -10.43 -5.28
C PHE A 414 -1.35 -11.47 -5.82
N LEU A 415 -1.09 -12.02 -7.02
CA LEU A 415 -1.89 -13.12 -7.58
C LEU A 415 -1.75 -14.40 -6.76
N ALA A 416 -0.51 -14.76 -6.39
CA ALA A 416 -0.20 -15.97 -5.63
C ALA A 416 -0.88 -16.01 -4.26
N ALA A 417 -0.91 -14.88 -3.56
CA ALA A 417 -1.54 -14.74 -2.24
C ALA A 417 -3.04 -15.09 -2.26
N ARG A 418 -3.73 -14.80 -3.37
CA ARG A 418 -5.14 -15.12 -3.55
C ARG A 418 -5.36 -16.55 -4.05
N MET A 419 -4.63 -16.95 -5.08
CA MET A 419 -4.81 -18.26 -5.73
C MET A 419 -4.45 -19.43 -4.80
N SER A 420 -3.46 -19.26 -3.92
CA SER A 420 -2.97 -20.30 -2.98
C SER A 420 -4.00 -20.75 -1.93
N GLN A 421 -5.12 -20.03 -1.79
CA GLN A 421 -6.15 -20.33 -0.79
C GLN A 421 -6.99 -21.55 -1.15
N LYS A 422 -7.21 -21.80 -2.45
CA LYS A 422 -8.03 -22.92 -2.95
C LYS A 422 -7.33 -23.73 -4.04
N HIS A 423 -6.14 -23.32 -4.49
CA HIS A 423 -5.38 -23.95 -5.56
C HIS A 423 -3.94 -24.22 -5.14
N ARG A 424 -3.29 -25.20 -5.79
CA ARG A 424 -1.87 -25.45 -5.58
C ARG A 424 -1.09 -24.46 -6.43
N VAL A 425 -0.32 -23.59 -5.78
CA VAL A 425 0.46 -22.56 -6.47
C VAL A 425 1.95 -22.85 -6.31
N SER A 426 2.67 -22.73 -7.41
CA SER A 426 4.14 -22.71 -7.44
C SER A 426 4.61 -21.45 -8.17
N CYS A 427 5.81 -20.98 -7.88
CA CYS A 427 6.35 -19.76 -8.46
C CYS A 427 7.82 -19.94 -8.88
N LEU A 428 8.20 -19.20 -9.93
CA LEU A 428 9.57 -19.16 -10.44
C LEU A 428 10.00 -17.72 -10.68
N ASP A 429 11.21 -17.36 -10.25
CA ASP A 429 11.78 -16.02 -10.43
C ASP A 429 13.31 -16.09 -10.68
N LYS A 430 13.85 -15.04 -11.31
CA LYS A 430 15.29 -14.87 -11.53
C LYS A 430 16.04 -14.62 -10.21
N LEU A 431 15.39 -13.96 -9.25
CA LEU A 431 15.93 -13.67 -7.92
C LEU A 431 15.41 -14.67 -6.89
N ASP A 432 16.25 -15.03 -5.91
CA ASP A 432 15.82 -15.90 -4.82
C ASP A 432 14.78 -15.19 -3.93
N LYS A 433 13.56 -15.72 -3.95
CA LYS A 433 12.42 -15.25 -3.15
C LYS A 433 11.83 -16.39 -2.32
N THR A 434 12.64 -17.42 -2.02
CA THR A 434 12.22 -18.62 -1.28
C THR A 434 11.51 -18.28 0.03
N VAL A 435 12.02 -17.27 0.77
CA VAL A 435 11.41 -16.82 2.03
C VAL A 435 10.02 -16.26 1.78
N MET A 436 9.85 -15.35 0.81
CA MET A 436 8.56 -14.74 0.45
C MET A 436 7.53 -15.77 -0.06
N ALA A 437 7.97 -16.77 -0.82
CA ALA A 437 7.11 -17.83 -1.31
C ALA A 437 6.63 -18.76 -0.19
N ARG A 438 7.55 -19.20 0.69
CA ARG A 438 7.22 -20.04 1.87
C ARG A 438 6.19 -19.37 2.76
N ASN A 439 6.39 -18.08 2.94
CA ASN A 439 5.54 -17.16 3.68
C ASN A 439 4.09 -17.09 3.14
N LEU A 440 3.91 -17.20 1.83
CA LEU A 440 2.59 -17.27 1.18
C LEU A 440 2.05 -18.72 1.03
N GLY A 441 2.79 -19.73 1.52
CA GLY A 441 2.43 -21.13 1.33
C GLY A 441 2.58 -21.63 -0.10
N VAL A 442 3.50 -21.04 -0.87
CA VAL A 442 3.73 -21.29 -2.30
C VAL A 442 5.08 -21.97 -2.51
N ASP A 443 5.14 -22.96 -3.40
CA ASP A 443 6.40 -23.64 -3.75
C ASP A 443 7.28 -22.73 -4.63
N PHE A 444 8.55 -22.53 -4.27
CA PHE A 444 9.49 -21.70 -5.06
C PHE A 444 10.48 -22.55 -5.84
N TYR A 445 10.65 -22.21 -7.11
CA TYR A 445 11.63 -22.80 -8.02
C TYR A 445 12.62 -21.74 -8.51
N PRO A 446 13.93 -21.93 -8.33
CA PRO A 446 14.93 -21.07 -8.96
C PRO A 446 14.83 -21.13 -10.49
N HIS A 447 15.20 -20.05 -11.18
CA HIS A 447 15.10 -19.96 -12.65
C HIS A 447 15.75 -21.13 -13.41
N PHE A 448 16.87 -21.69 -12.93
CA PHE A 448 17.54 -22.84 -13.55
C PHE A 448 16.76 -24.17 -13.45
N GLU A 449 15.68 -24.22 -12.66
CA GLU A 449 14.78 -25.38 -12.55
C GLU A 449 13.51 -25.26 -13.41
N MET A 450 13.49 -24.38 -14.42
CA MET A 450 12.33 -24.13 -15.31
C MET A 450 11.65 -25.41 -15.81
N SER A 451 12.44 -26.39 -16.28
CA SER A 451 11.89 -27.65 -16.80
C SER A 451 11.20 -28.49 -15.71
N ASN A 452 11.63 -28.39 -14.45
CA ASN A 452 10.98 -29.08 -13.33
C ASN A 452 9.71 -28.35 -12.90
N PHE A 453 9.77 -27.03 -12.82
CA PHE A 453 8.62 -26.17 -12.49
C PHE A 453 7.43 -26.43 -13.42
N LEU A 454 7.66 -26.63 -14.72
CA LEU A 454 6.58 -26.79 -15.70
C LEU A 454 5.94 -28.19 -15.76
N LYS A 455 6.51 -29.23 -15.13
CA LYS A 455 6.06 -30.63 -15.34
C LYS A 455 4.60 -30.89 -14.93
N ASP A 456 4.19 -30.41 -13.76
CA ASP A 456 2.92 -30.80 -13.14
C ASP A 456 1.97 -29.61 -12.92
N LEU A 457 1.76 -28.80 -13.96
CA LEU A 457 0.86 -27.64 -13.94
C LEU A 457 -0.35 -27.81 -14.87
N ASP A 458 -1.50 -27.29 -14.45
CA ASP A 458 -2.70 -27.12 -15.28
C ASP A 458 -2.67 -25.76 -15.99
N VAL A 459 -2.21 -24.73 -15.27
CA VAL A 459 -2.18 -23.33 -15.69
C VAL A 459 -0.80 -22.73 -15.43
N VAL A 460 -0.28 -21.97 -16.39
CA VAL A 460 0.97 -21.20 -16.28
C VAL A 460 0.64 -19.73 -16.49
N VAL A 461 0.84 -18.91 -15.47
CA VAL A 461 0.59 -17.47 -15.48
C VAL A 461 1.91 -16.74 -15.70
N LEU A 462 1.99 -15.90 -16.74
CA LEU A 462 3.14 -15.08 -17.07
C LEU A 462 2.98 -13.70 -16.41
N SER A 463 3.67 -13.50 -15.29
CA SER A 463 3.70 -12.25 -14.51
C SER A 463 5.08 -11.60 -14.59
N VAL A 464 5.51 -11.31 -15.83
CA VAL A 464 6.81 -10.71 -16.15
C VAL A 464 6.63 -9.37 -16.85
N PRO A 465 7.60 -8.43 -16.75
CA PRO A 465 7.51 -7.14 -17.42
C PRO A 465 7.13 -7.27 -18.89
N MET A 466 6.20 -6.44 -19.37
CA MET A 466 5.75 -6.46 -20.76
C MET A 466 6.93 -6.32 -21.73
N ILE A 467 7.98 -5.59 -21.32
CA ILE A 467 9.22 -5.42 -22.09
C ILE A 467 10.09 -6.69 -22.13
N ASP A 468 9.95 -7.58 -21.14
CA ASP A 468 10.72 -8.83 -20.97
C ASP A 468 9.94 -10.06 -21.44
N LEU A 469 8.66 -9.89 -21.83
CA LEU A 469 7.75 -10.99 -22.13
C LEU A 469 8.25 -11.82 -23.32
N GLU A 470 8.67 -11.19 -24.40
CA GLU A 470 9.16 -11.85 -25.62
C GLU A 470 10.38 -12.74 -25.31
N GLU A 471 11.39 -12.16 -24.65
CA GLU A 471 12.61 -12.88 -24.22
C GLU A 471 12.27 -14.05 -23.29
N THR A 472 11.30 -13.85 -22.38
CA THR A 472 10.87 -14.88 -21.44
C THR A 472 10.17 -16.04 -22.16
N VAL A 473 9.31 -15.75 -23.12
CA VAL A 473 8.58 -16.76 -23.89
C VAL A 473 9.52 -17.57 -24.78
N GLU A 474 10.54 -16.93 -25.37
CA GLU A 474 11.58 -17.62 -26.15
C GLU A 474 12.39 -18.62 -25.34
N MET A 475 12.58 -18.37 -24.03
CA MET A 475 13.29 -19.29 -23.13
C MET A 475 12.43 -20.44 -22.60
N LEU A 476 11.12 -20.46 -22.85
CA LEU A 476 10.25 -21.51 -22.34
C LEU A 476 10.48 -22.85 -23.04
N PRO A 477 10.63 -23.96 -22.32
CA PRO A 477 10.62 -25.28 -22.92
C PRO A 477 9.18 -25.64 -23.33
N VAL A 478 8.80 -25.27 -24.55
CA VAL A 478 7.42 -25.37 -25.08
C VAL A 478 6.87 -26.80 -25.01
N ASP A 479 7.70 -27.82 -25.17
CA ASP A 479 7.31 -29.22 -25.03
C ASP A 479 6.70 -29.54 -23.65
N ASN A 480 7.16 -28.85 -22.60
CA ASN A 480 6.65 -29.03 -21.24
C ASN A 480 5.33 -28.28 -21.00
N LEU A 481 4.85 -27.48 -21.97
CA LEU A 481 3.59 -26.74 -21.90
C LEU A 481 2.43 -27.46 -22.59
N SER A 482 2.70 -28.59 -23.26
CA SER A 482 1.71 -29.40 -23.96
C SER A 482 0.49 -29.70 -23.09
N GLY A 483 -0.70 -29.42 -23.64
CA GLY A 483 -1.98 -29.63 -22.97
C GLY A 483 -2.24 -28.74 -21.76
N LYS A 484 -1.51 -27.63 -21.56
CA LYS A 484 -1.68 -26.66 -20.45
C LYS A 484 -2.34 -25.36 -20.91
N LEU A 485 -2.83 -24.56 -19.95
CA LEU A 485 -3.32 -23.20 -20.20
C LEU A 485 -2.24 -22.18 -19.84
N VAL A 486 -1.79 -21.40 -20.81
CA VAL A 486 -0.87 -20.27 -20.62
C VAL A 486 -1.68 -18.99 -20.54
N VAL A 487 -1.47 -18.22 -19.47
CA VAL A 487 -2.20 -16.99 -19.17
C VAL A 487 -1.22 -15.82 -19.10
N ASP A 488 -1.45 -14.78 -19.90
CA ASP A 488 -0.79 -13.49 -19.72
C ASP A 488 -1.65 -12.58 -18.82
N VAL A 489 -0.99 -11.78 -17.98
CA VAL A 489 -1.63 -10.81 -17.08
C VAL A 489 -1.15 -9.37 -17.34
N SER A 490 -0.66 -9.10 -18.55
CA SER A 490 -0.09 -7.80 -18.90
C SER A 490 -1.17 -6.74 -19.14
N PRO A 491 -0.84 -5.44 -18.96
CA PRO A 491 -1.78 -4.33 -19.19
C PRO A 491 -2.29 -4.18 -20.64
N LEU A 492 -1.65 -4.84 -21.60
CA LEU A 492 -2.07 -4.89 -23.00
C LEU A 492 -2.30 -6.34 -23.38
N ASN A 493 -3.37 -6.62 -24.12
CA ASN A 493 -3.73 -7.97 -24.51
C ASN A 493 -3.23 -8.32 -25.92
N GLN A 494 -3.12 -7.35 -26.84
CA GLN A 494 -2.84 -7.66 -28.25
C GLN A 494 -1.38 -8.08 -28.46
N HIS A 495 -0.44 -7.40 -27.81
CA HIS A 495 0.98 -7.71 -27.94
C HIS A 495 1.34 -9.10 -27.35
N PRO A 496 0.97 -9.43 -26.09
CA PRO A 496 1.15 -10.78 -25.55
C PRO A 496 0.45 -11.87 -26.35
N LYS A 497 -0.79 -11.62 -26.81
CA LYS A 497 -1.53 -12.55 -27.66
C LYS A 497 -0.73 -12.95 -28.90
N ASN A 498 -0.18 -11.97 -29.61
CA ASN A 498 0.60 -12.23 -30.82
C ASN A 498 1.88 -13.03 -30.52
N ILE A 499 2.62 -12.66 -29.46
CA ILE A 499 3.82 -13.37 -29.02
C ILE A 499 3.49 -14.83 -28.70
N LEU A 500 2.47 -15.08 -27.88
CA LEU A 500 2.12 -16.43 -27.43
C LEU A 500 1.58 -17.30 -28.56
N LEU A 501 0.73 -16.75 -29.44
CA LEU A 501 0.21 -17.49 -30.60
C LEU A 501 1.32 -17.83 -31.60
N GLN A 502 2.29 -16.94 -31.79
CA GLN A 502 3.45 -17.18 -32.64
C GLN A 502 4.39 -18.24 -32.02
N ALA A 503 4.72 -18.11 -30.73
CA ALA A 503 5.59 -19.04 -30.02
C ALA A 503 5.01 -20.47 -29.97
N PHE A 504 3.69 -20.60 -29.83
CA PHE A 504 3.00 -21.88 -29.76
C PHE A 504 2.33 -22.30 -31.07
N ALA A 505 2.72 -21.72 -32.20
CA ALA A 505 2.13 -22.02 -33.51
C ALA A 505 2.23 -23.52 -33.88
N ASN A 506 3.34 -24.17 -33.50
CA ASN A 506 3.60 -25.58 -33.76
C ASN A 506 3.01 -26.54 -32.68
N HIS A 507 2.40 -25.98 -31.62
CA HIS A 507 1.84 -26.73 -30.49
C HIS A 507 0.39 -26.29 -30.27
N PRO A 508 -0.56 -26.77 -31.10
CA PRO A 508 -1.96 -26.32 -31.07
C PRO A 508 -2.73 -26.77 -29.83
N ASP A 509 -2.16 -27.71 -29.07
CA ASP A 509 -2.67 -28.26 -27.82
C ASP A 509 -2.39 -27.38 -26.59
N ILE A 510 -1.61 -26.31 -26.75
CA ILE A 510 -1.37 -25.30 -25.71
C ILE A 510 -2.47 -24.23 -25.79
N ASP A 511 -3.24 -24.10 -24.71
CA ASP A 511 -4.28 -23.09 -24.60
C ASP A 511 -3.67 -21.74 -24.22
N VAL A 512 -4.17 -20.65 -24.79
CA VAL A 512 -3.72 -19.26 -24.57
C VAL A 512 -4.91 -18.39 -24.16
N LEU A 513 -4.77 -17.76 -23.00
CA LEU A 513 -5.66 -16.76 -22.46
C LEU A 513 -4.87 -15.48 -22.21
N VAL A 514 -5.35 -14.34 -22.70
CA VAL A 514 -4.78 -13.04 -22.32
C VAL A 514 -5.75 -12.35 -21.38
N THR A 515 -5.21 -11.81 -20.30
CA THR A 515 -5.98 -11.13 -19.26
C THR A 515 -5.28 -9.85 -18.86
N ASN A 516 -6.07 -8.86 -18.46
CA ASN A 516 -5.57 -7.66 -17.81
C ASN A 516 -6.39 -7.44 -16.53
N PRO A 517 -5.86 -7.83 -15.35
CA PRO A 517 -6.40 -7.38 -14.08
C PRO A 517 -6.09 -5.88 -13.93
N MET A 518 -7.10 -5.02 -14.13
CA MET A 518 -6.97 -3.56 -14.07
C MET A 518 -6.94 -3.07 -12.61
N PHE A 519 -6.19 -3.76 -11.77
CA PHE A 519 -5.99 -3.52 -10.33
C PHE A 519 -4.72 -4.24 -9.87
N GLY A 520 -4.04 -3.70 -8.86
CA GLY A 520 -2.75 -4.20 -8.39
C GLY A 520 -2.52 -3.95 -6.90
N PRO A 521 -1.28 -4.13 -6.40
CA PRO A 521 -0.96 -4.13 -4.97
C PRO A 521 -1.11 -2.77 -4.25
N THR A 522 -1.60 -1.71 -4.89
CA THR A 522 -1.64 -0.34 -4.36
C THR A 522 -3.02 0.04 -3.80
N PRO A 523 -3.13 0.62 -2.58
CA PRO A 523 -4.42 1.03 -2.01
C PRO A 523 -4.96 2.36 -2.59
N GLN A 524 -6.25 2.42 -2.93
CA GLN A 524 -6.94 3.65 -3.35
C GLN A 524 -7.00 4.71 -2.24
N ARG A 525 -6.74 5.99 -2.58
CA ARG A 525 -7.34 7.15 -1.90
C ARG A 525 -8.71 7.46 -2.53
N ARG A 526 -9.61 8.03 -1.72
CA ARG A 526 -10.99 8.36 -2.06
C ARG A 526 -11.10 9.21 -3.33
N GLY A 527 -12.08 8.89 -4.17
CA GLY A 527 -12.88 9.94 -4.82
C GLY A 527 -12.85 10.07 -6.34
N THR A 528 -12.46 9.07 -7.13
CA THR A 528 -12.71 9.05 -8.59
C THR A 528 -12.69 7.61 -9.11
N VAL A 529 -13.63 7.29 -9.99
CA VAL A 529 -13.60 6.04 -10.79
C VAL A 529 -12.48 6.23 -11.82
N GLY A 530 -11.26 5.87 -11.42
CA GLY A 530 -10.05 5.95 -12.23
C GLY A 530 -9.41 4.58 -12.28
N VAL A 531 -9.21 4.11 -13.52
CA VAL A 531 -8.61 2.84 -13.92
C VAL A 531 -7.26 2.63 -13.22
N ALA A 532 -7.05 1.45 -12.63
CA ALA A 532 -5.80 1.12 -11.95
C ALA A 532 -4.87 0.36 -12.90
N ALA A 533 -3.74 0.98 -13.22
CA ALA A 533 -2.66 0.36 -13.96
C ALA A 533 -1.34 0.55 -13.21
N SER A 534 -0.91 -0.50 -12.51
CA SER A 534 0.44 -0.67 -11.95
C SER A 534 0.53 -2.16 -11.54
N VAL A 535 1.57 -2.96 -11.80
CA VAL A 535 3.00 -2.76 -11.98
C VAL A 535 3.51 -3.93 -12.82
N ILE A 536 4.34 -3.68 -13.83
CA ILE A 536 5.35 -4.69 -14.18
C ILE A 536 6.72 -4.05 -14.33
N ASN A 537 7.50 -4.05 -13.24
CA ASN A 537 8.88 -3.61 -13.21
C ASN A 537 9.79 -4.72 -12.70
N GLY A 538 10.78 -5.05 -13.52
CA GLY A 538 12.06 -5.57 -13.09
C GLY A 538 12.97 -4.40 -12.73
N SER A 539 13.65 -4.51 -11.59
CA SER A 539 14.67 -3.60 -11.05
C SER A 539 14.20 -2.35 -10.28
N SER A 540 14.62 -2.34 -9.01
CA SER A 540 14.68 -1.24 -8.02
C SER A 540 13.50 -1.11 -7.05
N GLY A 541 13.69 -1.68 -5.85
CA GLY A 541 12.96 -1.36 -4.62
C GLY A 541 12.20 -2.54 -4.03
N ASP A 542 12.80 -3.24 -3.06
CA ASP A 542 12.15 -4.32 -2.31
C ASP A 542 10.89 -3.82 -1.58
N VAL A 543 9.73 -4.06 -2.20
CA VAL A 543 8.43 -4.04 -1.56
C VAL A 543 8.29 -5.37 -0.82
N ILE A 544 8.52 -5.33 0.49
CA ILE A 544 8.45 -6.52 1.36
C ILE A 544 6.99 -6.86 1.61
N LEU A 545 6.48 -7.84 0.87
CA LEU A 545 5.33 -8.65 1.28
C LEU A 545 5.81 -9.61 2.40
N SER A 546 5.15 -9.55 3.56
CA SER A 546 5.52 -10.27 4.77
C SER A 546 4.24 -10.74 5.51
N PRO A 547 4.25 -11.89 6.22
CA PRO A 547 3.26 -12.95 5.95
C PRO A 547 2.82 -13.76 7.17
N SER A 548 1.54 -13.67 7.55
CA SER A 548 0.81 -14.66 8.38
C SER A 548 -0.57 -14.07 8.69
N ASN A 549 -1.72 -14.58 8.25
CA ASN A 549 -2.15 -15.95 8.12
C ASN A 549 -2.84 -16.19 6.76
N ALA A 550 -2.63 -17.36 6.17
CA ALA A 550 -3.22 -17.76 4.90
C ALA A 550 -4.78 -17.71 4.88
N ALA A 551 -5.42 -17.73 6.05
CA ALA A 551 -6.86 -17.54 6.21
C ALA A 551 -7.28 -16.05 6.18
N SER A 552 -6.46 -15.12 6.70
CA SER A 552 -6.73 -13.67 6.67
C SER A 552 -6.27 -12.99 5.37
N LEU A 553 -5.34 -13.61 4.63
CA LEU A 553 -5.02 -13.25 3.24
C LEU A 553 -6.20 -13.52 2.28
N ALA A 554 -7.10 -14.45 2.63
CA ALA A 554 -8.33 -14.73 1.87
C ALA A 554 -9.38 -13.64 2.01
N GLU A 555 -9.57 -13.14 3.22
CA GLU A 555 -10.51 -12.06 3.49
C GLU A 555 -9.97 -10.69 3.08
N ALA A 556 -8.68 -10.42 3.22
CA ALA A 556 -8.05 -9.18 2.74
C ALA A 556 -8.00 -9.12 1.20
N ALA A 557 -7.67 -10.22 0.53
CA ALA A 557 -7.67 -10.29 -0.94
C ALA A 557 -9.10 -10.23 -1.53
N ASN A 558 -10.13 -10.69 -0.81
CA ASN A 558 -11.52 -10.48 -1.19
C ASN A 558 -11.83 -8.99 -1.35
N SER A 559 -11.43 -8.14 -0.39
CA SER A 559 -11.73 -6.69 -0.43
C SER A 559 -10.97 -5.92 -1.51
N LEU A 560 -9.77 -6.40 -1.90
CA LEU A 560 -8.94 -5.77 -2.94
C LEU A 560 -9.42 -6.12 -4.35
N TRP A 561 -10.00 -7.31 -4.53
CA TRP A 561 -10.47 -7.84 -5.81
C TRP A 561 -11.96 -7.54 -6.06
N GLU A 562 -12.74 -7.37 -4.98
CA GLU A 562 -14.19 -7.13 -5.04
C GLU A 562 -14.52 -5.86 -5.83
N GLY A 563 -15.42 -6.01 -6.80
CA GLY A 563 -15.88 -4.94 -7.69
C GLY A 563 -14.83 -4.47 -8.72
N ARG A 564 -13.64 -5.07 -8.77
CA ARG A 564 -12.58 -4.66 -9.70
C ARG A 564 -12.70 -5.30 -11.07
N PRO A 565 -12.47 -4.55 -12.16
CA PRO A 565 -12.52 -5.11 -13.50
C PRO A 565 -11.29 -5.97 -13.80
N ILE A 566 -11.53 -7.14 -14.37
CA ILE A 566 -10.54 -7.92 -15.09
C ILE A 566 -11.06 -8.14 -16.51
N VAL A 567 -10.26 -7.73 -17.48
CA VAL A 567 -10.58 -7.92 -18.90
C VAL A 567 -9.86 -9.16 -19.40
N TYR A 568 -10.49 -9.95 -20.27
CA TYR A 568 -9.84 -11.11 -20.86
C TYR A 568 -10.29 -11.38 -22.30
N GLU A 569 -9.41 -12.05 -23.05
CA GLU A 569 -9.73 -12.65 -24.34
C GLU A 569 -9.25 -14.10 -24.40
N ARG A 570 -10.14 -15.01 -24.81
CA ARG A 570 -9.82 -16.40 -25.11
C ARG A 570 -9.12 -16.51 -26.48
N ALA A 571 -7.82 -16.20 -26.51
CA ALA A 571 -7.03 -16.17 -27.75
C ALA A 571 -6.98 -17.53 -28.47
N ARG A 572 -6.77 -18.63 -27.73
CA ARG A 572 -6.85 -20.00 -28.27
C ARG A 572 -7.18 -20.98 -27.16
N ILE A 573 -8.41 -21.47 -27.07
CA ILE A 573 -8.84 -22.38 -25.98
C ILE A 573 -9.46 -23.65 -26.56
N SER A 574 -8.83 -24.78 -26.31
CA SER A 574 -9.35 -26.13 -26.56
C SER A 574 -10.03 -26.70 -25.32
N ASN A 575 -9.49 -26.48 -24.12
CA ASN A 575 -10.08 -26.92 -22.86
C ASN A 575 -10.86 -25.79 -22.17
N ILE A 576 -12.10 -25.60 -22.62
CA ILE A 576 -13.02 -24.58 -22.08
C ILE A 576 -13.22 -24.74 -20.56
N GLN A 577 -13.34 -25.98 -20.08
CA GLN A 577 -13.56 -26.26 -18.66
C GLN A 577 -12.41 -25.76 -17.78
N ARG A 578 -11.16 -25.89 -18.23
CA ARG A 578 -10.00 -25.40 -17.48
C ARG A 578 -9.93 -23.88 -17.50
N CYS A 579 -10.19 -23.27 -18.65
CA CYS A 579 -10.25 -21.82 -18.81
C CYS A 579 -11.32 -21.21 -17.89
N ASP A 580 -12.54 -21.75 -17.91
CA ASP A 580 -13.63 -21.26 -17.06
C ASP A 580 -13.35 -21.50 -15.58
N ARG A 581 -12.68 -22.60 -15.21
CA ARG A 581 -12.23 -22.82 -13.83
C ARG A 581 -11.20 -21.78 -13.37
N TYR A 582 -10.30 -21.35 -14.25
CA TYR A 582 -9.35 -20.28 -13.95
C TYR A 582 -10.05 -18.93 -13.82
N LEU A 583 -10.95 -18.57 -14.74
CA LEU A 583 -11.71 -17.31 -14.68
C LEU A 583 -12.64 -17.24 -13.46
N LYS A 584 -13.23 -18.38 -13.05
CA LYS A 584 -14.01 -18.51 -11.81
C LYS A 584 -13.26 -18.10 -10.54
N ILE A 585 -11.92 -18.08 -10.55
CA ILE A 585 -11.12 -17.56 -9.43
C ILE A 585 -11.45 -16.09 -9.18
N PHE A 586 -11.53 -15.29 -10.25
CA PHE A 586 -11.84 -13.87 -10.21
C PHE A 586 -13.33 -13.64 -9.91
N GLU A 587 -14.23 -14.44 -10.50
CA GLU A 587 -15.67 -14.37 -10.21
C GLU A 587 -15.97 -14.66 -8.73
N LYS A 588 -15.34 -15.69 -8.14
CA LYS A 588 -15.46 -16.02 -6.72
C LYS A 588 -14.85 -14.94 -5.82
N ALA A 589 -13.89 -14.16 -6.33
CA ALA A 589 -13.36 -12.97 -5.68
C ALA A 589 -14.23 -11.72 -5.89
N ARG A 590 -15.41 -11.86 -6.52
CA ARG A 590 -16.35 -10.78 -6.84
C ARG A 590 -15.77 -9.71 -7.77
N CYS A 591 -14.79 -10.06 -8.61
CA CYS A 591 -14.33 -9.19 -9.69
C CYS A 591 -15.42 -9.02 -10.76
N GLN A 592 -15.39 -7.89 -11.47
CA GLN A 592 -16.11 -7.71 -12.72
C GLN A 592 -15.31 -8.36 -13.84
N VAL A 593 -15.64 -9.60 -14.19
CA VAL A 593 -14.94 -10.36 -15.23
C VAL A 593 -15.56 -10.03 -16.59
N VAL A 594 -14.82 -9.32 -17.43
CA VAL A 594 -15.30 -8.76 -18.71
C VAL A 594 -14.56 -9.40 -19.87
N GLU A 595 -15.29 -10.10 -20.73
CA GLU A 595 -14.72 -10.59 -22.00
C GLU A 595 -14.70 -9.44 -23.01
N MET A 596 -13.53 -9.15 -23.57
CA MET A 596 -13.35 -8.08 -24.54
C MET A 596 -12.27 -8.45 -25.54
N ASN A 597 -12.45 -8.03 -26.79
CA ASN A 597 -11.44 -8.20 -27.83
C ASN A 597 -10.17 -7.39 -27.47
N SER A 598 -9.00 -7.96 -27.69
CA SER A 598 -7.68 -7.37 -27.41
C SER A 598 -7.46 -6.03 -28.11
N ASP A 599 -7.86 -5.86 -29.37
CA ASP A 599 -7.72 -4.59 -30.08
C ASP A 599 -8.61 -3.51 -29.46
N GLN A 600 -9.82 -3.87 -29.05
CA GLN A 600 -10.75 -2.96 -28.39
C GLN A 600 -10.28 -2.59 -26.97
N HIS A 601 -9.78 -3.57 -26.22
CA HIS A 601 -9.20 -3.38 -24.91
C HIS A 601 -8.01 -2.43 -24.99
N ASP A 602 -7.03 -2.74 -25.84
CA ASP A 602 -5.81 -1.95 -25.97
C ASP A 602 -6.12 -0.54 -26.47
N ALA A 603 -7.10 -0.37 -27.35
CA ALA A 603 -7.56 0.97 -27.75
C ALA A 603 -8.12 1.77 -26.57
N THR A 604 -8.93 1.12 -25.72
CA THR A 604 -9.50 1.74 -24.51
C THR A 604 -8.42 2.06 -23.48
N THR A 605 -7.44 1.17 -23.30
CA THR A 605 -6.27 1.37 -22.45
C THR A 605 -5.43 2.55 -22.93
N ALA A 606 -5.25 2.73 -24.25
CA ALA A 606 -4.59 3.92 -24.77
C ALA A 606 -5.39 5.21 -24.50
N ASP A 607 -6.71 5.17 -24.72
CA ASP A 607 -7.60 6.32 -24.55
C ASP A 607 -7.68 6.78 -23.07
N ALA A 608 -7.63 5.84 -22.13
CA ALA A 608 -7.76 6.12 -20.70
C ALA A 608 -6.39 6.18 -19.99
N GLU A 609 -5.63 5.09 -20.00
CA GLU A 609 -4.41 4.95 -19.19
C GLU A 609 -3.24 5.70 -19.82
N PHE A 610 -2.95 5.47 -21.10
CA PHE A 610 -1.79 6.11 -21.75
C PHE A 610 -1.91 7.64 -21.75
N VAL A 611 -3.08 8.18 -22.06
CA VAL A 611 -3.34 9.63 -22.00
C VAL A 611 -3.18 10.16 -20.57
N THR A 612 -3.72 9.47 -19.57
CA THR A 612 -3.59 9.89 -18.16
C THR A 612 -2.13 9.95 -17.72
N HIS A 613 -1.34 8.93 -18.02
CA HIS A 613 0.09 8.90 -17.70
C HIS A 613 0.90 9.93 -18.49
N MET A 614 0.57 10.15 -19.76
CA MET A 614 1.22 11.16 -20.58
C MET A 614 0.97 12.56 -20.01
N VAL A 615 -0.28 12.88 -19.66
CA VAL A 615 -0.65 14.17 -19.06
C VAL A 615 0.02 14.35 -17.71
N GLY A 616 -0.10 13.37 -16.81
CA GLY A 616 0.51 13.48 -15.48
C GLY A 616 2.04 13.61 -15.51
N ARG A 617 2.72 12.96 -16.47
CA ARG A 617 4.16 13.14 -16.71
C ARG A 617 4.53 14.50 -17.32
N LEU A 618 3.66 15.08 -18.15
CA LEU A 618 3.84 16.45 -18.65
C LEU A 618 3.63 17.51 -17.56
N LEU A 619 2.82 17.19 -16.56
CA LEU A 619 2.49 18.03 -15.42
C LEU A 619 3.47 17.87 -14.24
N ASP A 620 4.74 17.53 -14.52
CA ASP A 620 5.80 17.36 -13.52
C ASP A 620 5.83 18.51 -12.49
N GLN A 621 6.41 18.28 -11.30
CA GLN A 621 6.32 19.17 -10.14
C GLN A 621 6.76 20.62 -10.41
N ASP A 622 7.62 20.83 -11.41
CA ASP A 622 8.05 22.15 -11.87
C ASP A 622 6.94 22.94 -12.62
N MET A 623 6.00 22.23 -13.27
CA MET A 623 4.84 22.79 -13.98
C MET A 623 3.62 22.97 -13.06
N LEU A 624 3.48 22.14 -12.03
CA LEU A 624 2.43 22.25 -10.99
C LEU A 624 3.01 22.52 -9.60
N PRO A 625 3.53 23.73 -9.32
CA PRO A 625 4.11 24.04 -8.02
C PRO A 625 3.04 24.03 -6.91
N PRO A 626 3.34 23.45 -5.74
CA PRO A 626 2.39 23.39 -4.63
C PRO A 626 2.00 24.81 -4.19
N THR A 627 0.69 25.09 -4.23
CA THR A 627 0.11 26.39 -3.87
C THR A 627 -0.70 26.28 -2.58
N PRO A 628 -0.61 27.26 -1.66
CA PRO A 628 -1.38 27.28 -0.42
C PRO A 628 -2.89 27.48 -0.64
N VAL A 629 -3.33 27.85 -1.84
CA VAL A 629 -4.74 27.89 -2.25
C VAL A 629 -4.87 27.08 -3.53
N MET A 630 -5.39 25.86 -3.41
CA MET A 630 -5.75 25.01 -4.54
C MET A 630 -7.23 25.19 -4.86
N SER A 631 -7.53 25.50 -6.12
CA SER A 631 -8.88 25.29 -6.63
C SER A 631 -9.12 23.79 -6.83
N LYS A 632 -10.39 23.36 -6.87
CA LYS A 632 -10.75 21.95 -7.05
C LYS A 632 -10.17 21.36 -8.35
N GLU A 633 -10.07 22.21 -9.37
CA GLU A 633 -9.53 21.86 -10.68
C GLU A 633 -8.01 21.69 -10.64
N TYR A 634 -7.32 22.51 -9.85
CA TYR A 634 -5.87 22.39 -9.64
C TYR A 634 -5.51 21.16 -8.81
N GLU A 635 -6.32 20.87 -7.78
CA GLU A 635 -6.20 19.65 -6.96
C GLU A 635 -6.33 18.40 -7.83
N ALA A 636 -7.31 18.35 -8.75
CA ALA A 636 -7.47 17.22 -9.66
C ALA A 636 -6.27 17.00 -10.60
N LEU A 637 -5.65 18.07 -11.11
CA LEU A 637 -4.43 17.96 -11.94
C LEU A 637 -3.23 17.51 -11.12
N TYR A 638 -3.12 17.99 -9.88
CA TYR A 638 -2.08 17.58 -8.95
C TYR A 638 -2.22 16.10 -8.58
N ASP A 639 -3.43 15.63 -8.31
CA ASP A 639 -3.72 14.22 -8.04
C ASP A 639 -3.33 13.32 -9.23
N VAL A 640 -3.65 13.73 -10.47
CA VAL A 640 -3.25 12.97 -11.68
C VAL A 640 -1.73 12.93 -11.85
N ALA A 641 -1.03 14.05 -11.62
CA ALA A 641 0.43 14.10 -11.68
C ALA A 641 1.07 13.23 -10.58
N GLU A 642 0.57 13.30 -9.34
CA GLU A 642 1.04 12.48 -8.22
C GLU A 642 0.81 10.99 -8.49
N MET A 643 -0.40 10.60 -8.91
CA MET A 643 -0.76 9.21 -9.22
C MET A 643 0.16 8.59 -10.26
N THR A 644 0.42 9.30 -11.36
CA THR A 644 1.21 8.79 -12.50
C THR A 644 2.72 8.90 -12.30
N SER A 645 3.17 9.80 -11.42
CA SER A 645 4.59 9.93 -11.02
C SER A 645 5.10 8.74 -10.20
N GLY A 646 4.19 8.03 -9.51
CA GLY A 646 4.48 6.80 -8.79
C GLY A 646 4.71 5.59 -9.70
N ASP A 647 4.29 5.67 -10.97
CA ASP A 647 4.40 4.58 -11.92
C ASP A 647 5.74 4.57 -12.66
N SER A 648 6.25 3.37 -12.91
CA SER A 648 7.49 3.18 -13.67
C SER A 648 7.40 3.78 -15.07
N PHE A 649 8.52 4.32 -15.52
CA PHE A 649 8.67 4.73 -16.91
C PHE A 649 8.53 3.55 -17.88
N ASP A 650 8.91 2.33 -17.49
CA ASP A 650 8.84 1.15 -18.35
C ASP A 650 7.41 0.73 -18.67
N PHE A 651 6.46 0.96 -17.75
CA PHE A 651 5.03 0.75 -18.01
C PHE A 651 4.53 1.72 -19.09
N PHE A 652 4.82 3.01 -18.92
CA PHE A 652 4.47 4.05 -19.89
C PHE A 652 5.13 3.81 -21.27
N PHE A 653 6.41 3.43 -21.25
CA PHE A 653 7.15 3.08 -22.45
C PHE A 653 6.64 1.81 -23.12
N GLY A 654 6.24 0.79 -22.35
CA GLY A 654 5.63 -0.44 -22.86
C GLY A 654 4.34 -0.16 -23.61
N MET A 655 3.45 0.67 -23.05
CA MET A 655 2.24 1.14 -23.74
C MET A 655 2.59 1.87 -25.04
N PHE A 656 3.52 2.82 -25.00
CA PHE A 656 3.97 3.55 -26.20
C PHE A 656 4.56 2.62 -27.28
N LYS A 657 5.39 1.65 -26.88
CA LYS A 657 6.09 0.75 -27.78
C LYS A 657 5.10 -0.18 -28.50
N ASN A 658 4.18 -0.77 -27.71
CA ASN A 658 3.38 -1.91 -28.12
C ASN A 658 1.92 -1.57 -28.50
N ASN A 659 1.46 -0.34 -28.25
CA ASN A 659 0.12 0.14 -28.62
C ASN A 659 0.20 1.22 -29.71
N PRO A 660 -0.24 0.95 -30.96
CA PRO A 660 -0.22 1.95 -32.04
C PRO A 660 -1.02 3.21 -31.73
N ARG A 661 -2.15 3.08 -31.03
CA ARG A 661 -3.04 4.19 -30.67
C ARG A 661 -2.39 5.15 -29.66
N ALA A 662 -1.48 4.66 -28.83
CA ALA A 662 -0.65 5.52 -27.96
C ALA A 662 0.23 6.48 -28.78
N LYS A 663 0.76 6.04 -29.93
CA LYS A 663 1.55 6.89 -30.85
C LYS A 663 0.68 7.94 -31.53
N GLU A 664 -0.54 7.57 -31.91
CA GLU A 664 -1.55 8.49 -32.46
C GLU A 664 -1.89 9.59 -31.44
N HIS A 665 -2.15 9.23 -30.19
CA HIS A 665 -2.41 10.20 -29.11
C HIS A 665 -1.25 11.17 -28.88
N LEU A 666 -0.01 10.67 -28.89
CA LEU A 666 1.17 11.54 -28.77
C LEU A 666 1.27 12.52 -29.95
N SER A 667 1.02 12.06 -31.18
CA SER A 667 1.03 12.93 -32.37
C SER A 667 -0.08 13.97 -32.32
N ALA A 668 -1.31 13.54 -31.97
CA ALA A 668 -2.46 14.41 -31.83
C ALA A 668 -2.24 15.48 -30.76
N MET A 669 -1.66 15.11 -29.61
CA MET A 669 -1.37 16.06 -28.54
C MET A 669 -0.32 17.10 -28.97
N ARG A 670 0.70 16.69 -29.75
CA ARG A 670 1.68 17.61 -30.33
C ARG A 670 1.05 18.60 -31.31
N GLU A 671 0.15 18.13 -32.17
CA GLU A 671 -0.58 18.99 -33.12
C GLU A 671 -1.53 19.94 -32.42
N ASN A 672 -2.22 19.47 -31.37
CA ASN A 672 -3.09 20.29 -30.52
C ASN A 672 -2.30 21.39 -29.82
N LEU A 673 -1.13 21.08 -29.26
CA LEU A 673 -0.27 22.08 -28.63
C LEU A 673 0.21 23.13 -29.66
N ALA A 674 0.66 22.70 -30.83
CA ALA A 674 1.07 23.62 -31.91
C ALA A 674 -0.11 24.45 -32.47
N SER A 675 -1.33 23.92 -32.45
CA SER A 675 -2.55 24.66 -32.78
C SER A 675 -2.84 25.75 -31.74
N LEU A 676 -2.71 25.41 -30.45
CA LEU A 676 -2.91 26.34 -29.34
C LEU A 676 -1.90 27.49 -29.37
N GLU A 677 -0.62 27.19 -29.60
CA GLU A 677 0.44 28.21 -29.75
C GLU A 677 0.13 29.17 -30.91
N ARG A 678 -0.31 28.65 -32.06
CA ARG A 678 -0.71 29.48 -33.21
C ARG A 678 -1.90 30.39 -32.89
N GLN A 679 -2.90 29.88 -32.16
CA GLN A 679 -4.06 30.68 -31.74
C GLN A 679 -3.67 31.79 -30.77
N LEU A 680 -2.78 31.51 -29.81
CA LEU A 680 -2.26 32.50 -28.87
C LEU A 680 -1.45 33.58 -29.60
N ALA A 681 -0.52 33.20 -30.47
CA ALA A 681 0.28 34.13 -31.26
C ALA A 681 -0.58 35.01 -32.19
N ALA A 682 -1.59 34.42 -32.85
CA ALA A 682 -2.53 35.17 -33.68
C ALA A 682 -3.35 36.17 -32.85
N ARG A 683 -3.74 35.80 -31.63
CA ARG A 683 -4.48 36.68 -30.71
C ARG A 683 -3.61 37.83 -30.21
N GLU A 684 -2.38 37.56 -29.85
CA GLU A 684 -1.40 38.57 -29.43
C GLU A 684 -1.11 39.57 -30.57
N ALA A 685 -0.83 39.06 -31.78
CA ALA A 685 -0.63 39.90 -32.97
C ALA A 685 -1.86 40.78 -33.28
N TYR A 686 -3.07 40.24 -33.14
CA TYR A 686 -4.30 41.02 -33.29
C TYR A 686 -4.42 42.14 -32.24
N LEU A 687 -4.06 41.88 -30.99
CA LEU A 687 -4.11 42.88 -29.91
C LEU A 687 -3.04 43.97 -30.12
N MET A 688 -1.82 43.60 -30.49
CA MET A 688 -0.76 44.55 -30.84
C MET A 688 -1.16 45.44 -32.02
N ALA A 689 -1.67 44.86 -33.10
CA ALA A 689 -2.17 45.60 -34.24
C ALA A 689 -3.36 46.52 -33.88
N LYS A 690 -4.22 46.09 -32.95
CA LYS A 690 -5.34 46.91 -32.45
C LYS A 690 -4.87 48.11 -31.63
N ASP A 691 -3.80 47.97 -30.84
CA ASP A 691 -3.28 49.03 -29.97
C ASP A 691 -2.42 50.05 -30.72
N GLU A 692 -1.74 49.65 -31.81
CA GLU A 692 -0.99 50.58 -32.69
C GLU A 692 -1.89 51.41 -33.61
N MET A 693 -3.15 51.02 -33.83
CA MET A 693 -4.05 51.71 -34.75
C MET A 693 -4.72 52.96 -34.14
N ARG A 694 -4.33 54.15 -34.62
CA ARG A 694 -5.19 55.35 -34.54
C ARG A 694 -6.42 55.17 -35.44
N LYS A 695 -7.53 55.81 -35.03
CA LYS A 695 -8.92 55.61 -35.47
C LYS A 695 -9.23 55.48 -36.98
N SER A 696 -8.31 55.76 -37.92
CA SER A 696 -8.59 55.74 -39.36
C SER A 696 -8.33 54.40 -40.07
N ASP A 697 -7.47 53.52 -39.56
CA ASP A 697 -7.06 52.29 -40.30
C ASP A 697 -7.83 51.03 -39.89
N ARG A 698 -8.66 51.15 -38.85
CA ARG A 698 -9.42 50.06 -38.22
C ARG A 698 -10.40 49.36 -39.16
N GLN A 699 -10.97 50.07 -40.15
CA GLN A 699 -11.92 49.48 -41.10
C GLN A 699 -11.23 48.63 -42.18
N ARG A 700 -10.02 49.01 -42.60
CA ARG A 700 -9.28 48.30 -43.64
C ARG A 700 -8.71 46.98 -43.10
N LEU A 701 -8.17 47.01 -41.89
CA LEU A 701 -7.67 45.81 -41.22
C LEU A 701 -8.79 44.85 -40.82
N LEU A 702 -9.96 45.35 -40.39
CA LEU A 702 -11.13 44.51 -40.12
C LEU A 702 -11.66 43.82 -41.38
N ALA A 703 -11.50 44.43 -42.56
CA ALA A 703 -11.85 43.79 -43.83
C ALA A 703 -10.83 42.70 -44.20
N GLU A 704 -9.53 42.97 -44.06
CA GLU A 704 -8.46 42.01 -44.35
C GLU A 704 -8.43 40.83 -43.35
N THR A 705 -8.58 41.07 -42.05
CA THR A 705 -8.66 39.99 -41.04
C THR A 705 -9.91 39.15 -41.19
N ARG A 706 -11.03 39.73 -41.64
CA ARG A 706 -12.27 38.97 -41.92
C ARG A 706 -12.14 38.11 -43.17
N LEU A 707 -11.39 38.57 -44.18
CA LEU A 707 -11.02 37.76 -45.35
C LEU A 707 -10.08 36.62 -44.95
N LEU A 708 -9.03 36.89 -44.17
CA LEU A 708 -8.10 35.87 -43.68
C LEU A 708 -8.78 34.82 -42.78
N LEU A 709 -9.69 35.24 -41.90
CA LEU A 709 -10.49 34.32 -41.06
C LEU A 709 -11.48 33.49 -41.90
N GLN A 710 -12.07 34.07 -42.95
CA GLN A 710 -12.91 33.32 -43.89
C GLN A 710 -12.09 32.33 -44.72
N GLU A 711 -10.86 32.68 -45.10
CA GLU A 711 -9.96 31.82 -45.88
C GLU A 711 -9.38 30.69 -45.02
N LEU A 712 -9.05 30.95 -43.74
CA LEU A 712 -8.69 29.93 -42.75
C LEU A 712 -9.87 29.00 -42.42
N ALA A 713 -11.09 29.52 -42.29
CA ALA A 713 -12.28 28.70 -42.11
C ALA A 713 -12.58 27.84 -43.35
N ARG A 714 -12.35 28.38 -44.56
CA ARG A 714 -12.55 27.65 -45.83
C ARG A 714 -11.49 26.55 -46.05
N ASN A 715 -10.25 26.78 -45.62
CA ASN A 715 -9.18 25.78 -45.64
C ASN A 715 -9.34 24.71 -44.54
N GLY A 716 -9.99 25.04 -43.42
CA GLY A 716 -10.41 24.04 -42.41
C GLY A 716 -11.51 23.10 -42.92
N ILE A 717 -12.51 23.63 -43.65
CA ILE A 717 -13.63 22.84 -44.20
C ILE A 717 -13.21 21.96 -45.41
N ALA A 718 -12.16 22.35 -46.13
CA ALA A 718 -11.62 21.55 -47.24
C ALA A 718 -10.92 20.25 -46.79
N ALA A 719 -10.44 20.19 -45.54
CA ALA A 719 -9.86 18.98 -44.95
C ALA A 719 -10.96 17.97 -44.53
N GLU A 720 -12.06 18.45 -43.94
CA GLU A 720 -13.19 17.57 -43.53
C GLU A 720 -13.99 17.00 -44.71
N THR A 721 -14.08 17.74 -45.83
CA THR A 721 -14.83 17.27 -47.02
C THR A 721 -14.06 16.24 -47.88
N ALA A 722 -12.76 16.09 -47.69
CA ALA A 722 -11.96 15.06 -48.35
C ALA A 722 -12.06 13.69 -47.66
N GLU A 723 -12.27 13.64 -46.34
CA GLU A 723 -12.43 12.40 -45.57
C GLU A 723 -13.86 11.84 -45.63
N MET A 724 -14.89 12.69 -45.71
CA MET A 724 -16.29 12.24 -45.83
C MET A 724 -16.65 11.57 -47.17
N LYS A 725 -15.80 11.64 -48.22
CA LYS A 725 -16.06 11.01 -49.52
C LYS A 725 -15.52 9.58 -49.67
N LYS A 726 -14.88 9.00 -48.66
CA LYS A 726 -14.32 7.63 -48.74
C LYS A 726 -15.13 6.53 -48.05
N SER A 727 -16.26 6.82 -47.42
CA SER A 727 -17.06 5.80 -46.73
C SER A 727 -18.56 5.91 -47.00
N SER A 728 -19.02 5.33 -48.11
CA SER A 728 -20.40 4.87 -48.24
C SER A 728 -20.43 3.59 -49.11
N PRO A 729 -21.32 2.63 -48.81
CA PRO A 729 -21.14 1.21 -49.14
C PRO A 729 -21.60 0.90 -50.57
N PRO A 730 -21.01 -0.08 -51.28
CA PRO A 730 -21.64 -0.60 -52.49
C PRO A 730 -22.75 -1.57 -52.10
N GLN A 731 -23.99 -1.18 -52.42
CA GLN A 731 -25.15 -2.07 -52.45
C GLN A 731 -25.07 -3.04 -53.65
N ILE A 732 -25.65 -4.22 -53.45
CA ILE A 732 -25.71 -5.37 -54.35
C ILE A 732 -26.89 -5.24 -55.34
N SER A 733 -26.70 -5.83 -56.54
CA SER A 733 -27.66 -6.16 -57.63
C SER A 733 -28.09 -4.98 -58.50
N SER A 734 -28.08 -5.04 -59.84
CA SER A 734 -28.66 -6.07 -60.71
C SER A 734 -28.04 -6.14 -62.12
N LEU A 735 -28.02 -7.37 -62.67
CA LEU A 735 -27.88 -7.85 -64.05
C LEU A 735 -27.88 -6.83 -65.20
N ASP A 736 -26.91 -6.96 -66.12
CA ASP A 736 -27.22 -7.38 -67.49
C ASP A 736 -26.02 -7.99 -68.24
N THR A 737 -26.35 -8.81 -69.23
CA THR A 737 -25.62 -9.95 -69.78
C THR A 737 -24.60 -9.68 -70.91
N SER A 738 -23.68 -10.65 -71.02
CA SER A 738 -23.13 -11.27 -72.25
C SER A 738 -21.93 -10.68 -73.01
N GLN A 739 -20.86 -11.52 -72.98
CA GLN A 739 -20.08 -12.06 -74.10
C GLN A 739 -18.70 -11.46 -74.48
N ASN A 740 -17.71 -12.34 -74.25
CA ASN A 740 -16.66 -12.83 -75.16
C ASN A 740 -15.20 -12.32 -75.05
N ASP A 741 -14.37 -13.31 -74.70
CA ASP A 741 -13.16 -13.78 -75.40
C ASP A 741 -11.77 -13.21 -75.07
N SER A 742 -11.00 -14.13 -74.47
CA SER A 742 -9.69 -14.63 -74.94
C SER A 742 -8.38 -13.98 -74.47
N SER A 743 -7.64 -14.79 -73.70
CA SER A 743 -6.19 -15.07 -73.77
C SER A 743 -5.19 -13.94 -74.01
N SER A 744 -4.22 -13.77 -73.11
CA SER A 744 -2.93 -14.48 -73.18
C SER A 744 -1.88 -13.96 -72.19
N SER A 745 -1.12 -14.93 -71.70
CA SER A 745 0.12 -14.97 -70.91
C SER A 745 1.23 -13.96 -71.26
N SER A 746 2.06 -13.59 -70.27
CA SER A 746 3.45 -14.09 -70.18
C SER A 746 4.18 -13.64 -68.90
N SER A 747 4.86 -14.63 -68.31
CA SER A 747 5.74 -14.61 -67.14
C SER A 747 7.14 -14.07 -67.45
N ILE A 748 7.88 -13.61 -66.43
CA ILE A 748 9.34 -13.75 -66.35
C ILE A 748 9.75 -13.99 -64.88
N GLU A 749 10.69 -14.92 -64.70
CA GLU A 749 11.30 -15.41 -63.46
C GLU A 749 12.83 -15.13 -63.50
N LEU A 750 13.46 -15.04 -62.30
CA LEU A 750 14.89 -15.30 -61.94
C LEU A 750 15.95 -14.23 -62.35
N GLN A 751 17.05 -13.94 -61.64
CA GLN A 751 17.88 -14.71 -60.68
C GLN A 751 18.94 -13.83 -59.95
N ASP A 752 19.20 -14.13 -58.66
CA ASP A 752 20.42 -14.20 -57.82
C ASP A 752 21.67 -13.25 -57.81
N SER A 753 22.04 -12.93 -56.54
CA SER A 753 23.34 -12.94 -55.82
C SER A 753 24.49 -11.96 -56.17
N ASN A 754 24.94 -11.07 -55.27
CA ASN A 754 25.91 -11.17 -54.13
C ASN A 754 27.41 -11.09 -54.52
N PRO A 755 28.38 -10.78 -53.64
CA PRO A 755 28.40 -10.87 -52.16
C PRO A 755 28.51 -9.57 -51.37
#